data_AF-A0A8B9X840-F1
#
_entry.id   AF-A0A8B9X840-F1
#
_cell.length_a   1.000
_cell.length_b   1.000
_cell.length_c   1.000
_cell.angle_alpha   90.00
_cell.angle_beta   90.00
_cell.angle_gamma   90.00
#
_symmetry.space_group_name_H-M   'P 1'
#
loop_
_entity.id
_entity.type
_entity.pdbx_description
1 polymer ?
#
loop_
_entity_poly.entity_id
_entity_poly.type
_entity_poly.pdbx_seq_one_letter_code
_entity_poly.pdbx_strand_id
1 'polypeptide(L)'
;MDVNKMTVSINKAINTQVVAVKEKHARTCILGTHHEKGAQTFWSVVNRLPLSSNAVLCWKFCHVFHKLLRDGHPNVSACGCSGWAGSLGPTWGKCSCLSHRGHCPLWHWGWQCPHFLAFWVPVSEMGSSLSSPSLPHPRPGFHQPLSPLLVFPLQVLKDSLRYKSELSDMSRMWGHLSEGYGQLCSIYLKLLRTKMEYHTKNPRFPGNLHMSDRQLEEAGESDVNNFFQLTVEMFDYLECELNLFQTVFNSLDMSRSVSVTTAGQCRLAPLIQVILDCSHLYDYAVKLLFKLHSCLPADTLQGHRDRFLEQFTKLKDFFYRSSNLQYFKRLIQIPQLPENPPNFLRASALSEHVSPVVVIPAEASSPDSEPVLEKDDLMGMDASQQQNSFDSKFDDIFGSSSSSDPFNFNSQNGVNKDEKDQLIDQLFGETRELKAQLENMKTESQRAVLQLKGRTSELEAELAEQQHLRQQAADESEFLRAELDELKKKREDTEKAQRSLTEIERKAQANEQRYSKLKEKYNELVQNHAALLRKNAEVTKQVSVARQAQVDLEREKKELEDSFQRISDQAQRKTQEQTEVLENLKQELATSKQELQIVQGSLENSAQSEAKWTAQITDLEKDRDSLMSAMACREEELSALREQLEYTQLKLSSAQESICRLEKDQHKMLLAEARRAAEQVVQEALRLFEEPTLSSCAGSADHLLSKVNSTSSCIEQLEKCWSQYLACPEDISGLLHSVTLLAHLTSDTIVHGSATCLRAPPESADSLIDACKQYGKETLTYLSFLEEERIFENADSTAMRSCLTRITAISEDLLPRGLDIKQEELGDLVDKEMAATSAAIEAATARIEEMLSKSRAGDTGVKLEVNERILGSCTSLMQAIQILVLASKELQREIVESGRGTASPKEFYAKNSRWTEGLISAAKAVGWGATVLVDAADMVVQGRGKFEELMVCSREIAASTAQLVAASKVKADKNSPNLAQLLQASRAVNQATAEVVASTISGKSQIEDTDSMDFSSITLTQIKRQEMDSQEPKHHHLHCKKRKPKRNRVTSMPHMSEFFSVSSFAQTCEHQRADGFQTGTRP
;
A
#
# COMPACT_ATOMS: atom_id res chain seq x y z
N MET A 1 6.36 15.80 10.67
CA MET A 1 6.94 14.53 10.18
C MET A 1 8.25 14.88 9.50
N ASP A 2 9.32 14.21 9.87
CA ASP A 2 10.65 14.48 9.33
C ASP A 2 10.77 14.02 7.86
N VAL A 3 11.29 14.91 7.01
CA VAL A 3 11.54 14.70 5.57
C VAL A 3 12.55 13.57 5.34
N ASN A 4 13.52 13.39 6.25
CA ASN A 4 14.45 12.27 6.19
C ASN A 4 13.73 10.94 6.44
N LYS A 5 12.81 10.87 7.41
CA LYS A 5 11.96 9.69 7.66
C LYS A 5 11.07 9.33 6.45
N MET A 6 10.55 10.33 5.72
CA MET A 6 9.84 10.10 4.45
C MET A 6 10.79 9.59 3.36
N THR A 7 11.93 10.26 3.15
CA THR A 7 12.98 9.88 2.17
C THR A 7 13.50 8.46 2.38
N VAL A 8 13.84 8.10 3.62
CA VAL A 8 14.25 6.74 4.00
C VAL A 8 13.15 5.72 3.74
N SER A 9 11.88 6.08 3.88
CA SER A 9 10.76 5.18 3.60
C SER A 9 10.46 5.04 2.12
N ILE A 10 10.63 6.09 1.31
CA ILE A 10 10.58 6.01 -0.15
C ILE A 10 11.66 5.05 -0.66
N ASN A 11 12.90 5.23 -0.22
CA ASN A 11 14.02 4.35 -0.58
C ASN A 11 13.86 2.91 -0.07
N LYS A 12 13.24 2.70 1.10
CA LYS A 12 12.92 1.35 1.62
C LYS A 12 11.71 0.70 0.92
N ALA A 13 10.78 1.47 0.35
CA ALA A 13 9.66 0.96 -0.42
C ALA A 13 10.05 0.66 -1.89
N ILE A 14 10.71 1.60 -2.56
CA ILE A 14 11.14 1.52 -3.96
C ILE A 14 12.60 1.04 -4.00
N ASN A 15 12.78 -0.26 -3.76
CA ASN A 15 14.09 -0.92 -3.74
C ASN A 15 14.18 -2.07 -4.77
N THR A 16 15.40 -2.51 -5.07
CA THR A 16 15.71 -3.51 -6.11
C THR A 16 15.35 -4.96 -5.74
N GLN A 17 15.04 -5.26 -4.47
CA GLN A 17 14.78 -6.61 -3.99
C GLN A 17 13.44 -7.13 -4.52
N VAL A 18 13.35 -8.39 -4.96
CA VAL A 18 12.09 -8.93 -5.56
C VAL A 18 11.10 -9.40 -4.47
N VAL A 19 10.65 -8.45 -3.66
CA VAL A 19 9.72 -8.62 -2.53
C VAL A 19 8.60 -7.60 -2.61
N ALA A 20 7.40 -7.95 -2.14
CA ALA A 20 6.28 -7.01 -2.00
C ALA A 20 6.68 -5.76 -1.18
N VAL A 21 6.08 -4.60 -1.51
CA VAL A 21 6.33 -3.35 -0.79
C VAL A 21 5.77 -3.48 0.63
N LYS A 22 6.62 -3.29 1.65
CA LYS A 22 6.19 -3.38 3.05
C LYS A 22 5.24 -2.22 3.38
N GLU A 23 4.01 -2.54 3.76
CA GLU A 23 2.91 -1.60 4.07
C GLU A 23 3.36 -0.41 4.94
N LYS A 24 4.17 -0.65 5.98
CA LYS A 24 4.66 0.41 6.88
C LYS A 24 5.40 1.54 6.16
N HIS A 25 6.13 1.25 5.08
CA HIS A 25 6.82 2.28 4.29
C HIS A 25 5.87 2.98 3.30
N ALA A 26 4.94 2.26 2.67
CA ALA A 26 3.91 2.87 1.82
C ALA A 26 2.98 3.81 2.63
N ARG A 27 2.50 3.37 3.79
CA ARG A 27 1.73 4.17 4.76
C ARG A 27 2.52 5.40 5.24
N THR A 28 3.83 5.26 5.44
CA THR A 28 4.71 6.40 5.76
C THR A 28 4.79 7.41 4.61
N CYS A 29 4.87 6.97 3.35
CA CYS A 29 4.86 7.85 2.18
C CYS A 29 3.52 8.59 2.02
N ILE A 30 2.39 7.89 2.20
CA ILE A 30 1.04 8.48 2.16
C ILE A 30 0.91 9.56 3.25
N LEU A 31 1.21 9.23 4.50
CA LEU A 31 1.16 10.18 5.62
C LEU A 31 2.10 11.38 5.41
N GLY A 32 3.25 11.16 4.76
CA GLY A 32 4.15 12.22 4.31
C GLY A 32 3.45 13.22 3.37
N THR A 33 2.69 12.75 2.37
CA THR A 33 1.94 13.65 1.47
C THR A 33 0.89 14.50 2.20
N HIS A 34 0.22 13.94 3.22
CA HIS A 34 -0.74 14.69 4.04
C HIS A 34 -0.05 15.72 4.94
N HIS A 35 1.15 15.42 5.43
CA HIS A 35 1.96 16.37 6.21
C HIS A 35 2.54 17.51 5.36
N GLU A 36 3.05 17.21 4.16
CA GLU A 36 3.58 18.20 3.19
C GLU A 36 2.47 18.92 2.40
N LYS A 37 1.22 18.47 2.55
CA LYS A 37 0.06 18.88 1.75
C LYS A 37 0.25 18.69 0.23
N GLY A 38 1.14 17.80 -0.21
CA GLY A 38 1.50 17.61 -1.63
C GLY A 38 2.40 16.40 -1.85
N ALA A 39 3.04 16.31 -3.01
CA ALA A 39 3.93 15.18 -3.38
C ALA A 39 5.40 15.60 -3.61
N GLN A 40 5.82 16.73 -3.04
CA GLN A 40 7.12 17.37 -3.32
C GLN A 40 8.30 16.45 -2.95
N THR A 41 8.39 15.94 -1.72
CA THR A 41 9.49 15.03 -1.32
C THR A 41 9.43 13.70 -2.07
N PHE A 42 8.22 13.20 -2.39
CA PHE A 42 8.07 11.96 -3.17
C PHE A 42 8.78 12.07 -4.53
N TRP A 43 8.46 13.09 -5.32
CA TRP A 43 9.10 13.30 -6.62
C TRP A 43 10.58 13.73 -6.51
N SER A 44 10.94 14.55 -5.52
CA SER A 44 12.34 14.95 -5.25
C SER A 44 13.28 13.75 -5.00
N VAL A 45 12.78 12.68 -4.37
CA VAL A 45 13.52 11.43 -4.14
C VAL A 45 13.41 10.49 -5.36
N VAL A 46 12.19 10.29 -5.89
CA VAL A 46 11.93 9.38 -7.01
C VAL A 46 12.74 9.74 -8.25
N ASN A 47 12.91 11.03 -8.56
CA ASN A 47 13.67 11.49 -9.73
C ASN A 47 15.18 11.25 -9.62
N ARG A 48 15.67 10.77 -8.46
CA ARG A 48 17.05 10.33 -8.24
C ARG A 48 17.20 8.80 -8.34
N LEU A 49 16.09 8.06 -8.45
CA LEU A 49 16.09 6.61 -8.59
C LEU A 49 16.23 6.21 -10.07
N PRO A 50 17.02 5.17 -10.40
CA PRO A 50 17.23 4.74 -11.79
C PRO A 50 16.05 3.90 -12.33
N LEU A 51 14.87 4.50 -12.41
CA LEU A 51 13.62 3.85 -12.84
C LEU A 51 13.63 3.39 -14.31
N SER A 52 14.53 3.93 -15.13
CA SER A 52 14.70 3.58 -16.55
C SER A 52 15.61 2.37 -16.78
N SER A 53 16.50 2.02 -15.85
CA SER A 53 17.42 0.88 -16.00
C SER A 53 17.02 -0.35 -15.18
N ASN A 54 16.15 -0.22 -14.17
CA ASN A 54 15.72 -1.32 -13.33
C ASN A 54 14.19 -1.48 -13.31
N ALA A 55 13.70 -2.55 -13.94
CA ALA A 55 12.29 -2.84 -14.05
C ALA A 55 11.60 -3.12 -12.69
N VAL A 56 12.32 -3.65 -11.70
CA VAL A 56 11.77 -3.92 -10.35
C VAL A 56 11.60 -2.61 -9.56
N LEU A 57 12.55 -1.67 -9.67
CA LEU A 57 12.38 -0.30 -9.14
C LEU A 57 11.18 0.38 -9.82
N CYS A 58 11.08 0.32 -11.15
CA CYS A 58 9.94 0.89 -11.88
C CYS A 58 8.60 0.27 -11.44
N TRP A 59 8.55 -1.05 -11.25
CA TRP A 59 7.35 -1.76 -10.80
C TRP A 59 6.90 -1.33 -9.40
N LYS A 60 7.84 -1.24 -8.45
CA LYS A 60 7.55 -0.76 -7.08
C LYS A 60 7.21 0.72 -7.05
N PHE A 61 7.86 1.54 -7.88
CA PHE A 61 7.48 2.94 -8.07
C PHE A 61 6.02 3.04 -8.52
N CYS A 62 5.62 2.30 -9.56
CA CYS A 62 4.24 2.29 -10.05
C CYS A 62 3.25 1.88 -8.95
N HIS A 63 3.59 0.89 -8.13
CA HIS A 63 2.75 0.47 -7.01
C HIS A 63 2.60 1.54 -5.92
N VAL A 64 3.72 2.11 -5.46
CA VAL A 64 3.72 3.16 -4.43
C VAL A 64 3.02 4.41 -4.95
N PHE A 65 3.26 4.80 -6.21
CA PHE A 65 2.60 5.93 -6.84
C PHE A 65 1.10 5.68 -7.04
N HIS A 66 0.65 4.45 -7.33
CA HIS A 66 -0.78 4.13 -7.34
C HIS A 66 -1.42 4.36 -5.96
N LYS A 67 -0.78 3.86 -4.88
CA LYS A 67 -1.22 4.12 -3.49
C LYS A 67 -1.24 5.61 -3.15
N LEU A 68 -0.28 6.41 -3.63
CA LEU A 68 -0.28 7.87 -3.44
C LEU A 68 -1.39 8.59 -4.22
N LEU A 69 -1.68 8.18 -5.47
CA LEU A 69 -2.81 8.70 -6.25
C LEU A 69 -4.17 8.30 -5.62
N ARG A 70 -4.22 7.18 -4.90
CA ARG A 70 -5.42 6.68 -4.22
C ARG A 70 -5.72 7.44 -2.92
N ASP A 71 -4.76 7.42 -2.00
CA ASP A 71 -4.97 7.76 -0.58
C ASP A 71 -4.16 8.98 -0.11
N GLY A 72 -3.38 9.62 -0.99
CA GLY A 72 -2.59 10.82 -0.70
C GLY A 72 -3.41 12.11 -0.57
N HIS A 73 -2.74 13.22 -0.24
CA HIS A 73 -3.40 14.47 0.16
C HIS A 73 -4.41 15.05 -0.87
N PRO A 74 -5.72 15.12 -0.52
CA PRO A 74 -6.70 15.91 -1.27
C PRO A 74 -6.46 17.41 -1.05
N ASN A 75 -6.65 18.26 -2.07
CA ASN A 75 -6.33 19.67 -1.95
C ASN A 75 -7.33 20.45 -1.07
N VAL A 76 -7.20 20.37 0.26
CA VAL A 76 -7.96 21.22 1.19
C VAL A 76 -7.27 22.59 1.29
N SER A 77 -7.44 23.41 0.24
CA SER A 77 -7.14 24.83 0.29
C SER A 77 -8.17 25.53 1.20
N ALA A 78 -7.71 26.13 2.30
CA ALA A 78 -8.59 26.78 3.26
C ALA A 78 -9.30 27.99 2.64
N CYS A 79 -10.63 27.93 2.53
CA CYS A 79 -11.44 29.08 2.13
C CYS A 79 -11.56 30.04 3.31
N GLY A 80 -10.77 31.13 3.29
CA GLY A 80 -10.81 32.17 4.31
C GLY A 80 -12.11 32.95 4.31
N CYS A 81 -13.12 32.47 5.03
CA CYS A 81 -14.36 33.20 5.30
C CYS A 81 -14.14 34.31 6.36
N SER A 82 -13.17 35.19 6.11
CA SER A 82 -12.79 36.31 6.98
C SER A 82 -12.42 37.52 6.12
N GLY A 83 -13.41 38.36 5.79
CA GLY A 83 -13.20 39.67 5.18
C GLY A 83 -13.24 39.73 3.65
N TRP A 84 -14.42 39.55 3.05
CA TRP A 84 -14.79 40.17 1.75
C TRP A 84 -16.18 40.83 1.85
N ALA A 85 -16.37 41.59 2.94
CA ALA A 85 -17.57 42.36 3.25
C ALA A 85 -17.17 43.74 3.81
N GLY A 86 -16.41 44.53 3.03
CA GLY A 86 -15.92 45.83 3.45
C GLY A 86 -15.32 46.66 2.32
N SER A 87 -15.83 47.88 2.15
CA SER A 87 -15.30 48.97 1.31
C SER A 87 -15.24 48.76 -0.21
N LEU A 88 -16.26 49.27 -0.92
CA LEU A 88 -16.24 49.44 -2.38
C LEU A 88 -15.76 50.87 -2.74
N GLY A 89 -14.43 51.06 -2.75
CA GLY A 89 -13.73 52.21 -3.34
C GLY A 89 -13.84 53.57 -2.60
N PRO A 90 -13.34 54.68 -3.21
CA PRO A 90 -12.69 54.78 -4.52
C PRO A 90 -11.28 55.43 -4.51
N THR A 91 -10.70 55.56 -5.71
CA THR A 91 -9.57 56.44 -6.15
C THR A 91 -8.12 55.90 -6.27
N TRP A 92 -7.67 55.81 -7.54
CA TRP A 92 -6.38 56.27 -8.12
C TRP A 92 -5.06 56.16 -7.31
N GLY A 93 -4.17 55.22 -7.71
CA GLY A 93 -2.78 55.15 -7.22
C GLY A 93 -1.81 54.38 -8.16
N LYS A 94 -1.03 55.12 -8.95
CA LYS A 94 -0.12 54.65 -10.03
C LYS A 94 0.87 53.51 -9.67
N CYS A 95 1.01 52.52 -10.56
CA CYS A 95 2.31 51.98 -11.04
C CYS A 95 2.08 51.12 -12.32
N SER A 96 2.36 51.57 -13.55
CA SER A 96 3.68 51.79 -14.19
C SER A 96 4.26 50.56 -14.89
N CYS A 97 3.67 50.15 -16.03
CA CYS A 97 4.25 49.14 -16.94
C CYS A 97 4.14 49.56 -18.44
N LEU A 98 5.27 50.02 -18.99
CA LEU A 98 5.58 50.40 -20.38
C LEU A 98 7.13 50.32 -20.48
N SER A 99 7.83 49.93 -21.55
CA SER A 99 7.58 49.27 -22.85
C SER A 99 8.99 48.96 -23.47
N HIS A 100 9.29 48.40 -24.65
CA HIS A 100 8.53 47.99 -25.85
C HIS A 100 9.40 47.06 -26.76
N ARG A 101 8.84 45.97 -27.34
CA ARG A 101 9.40 45.15 -28.49
C ARG A 101 10.66 44.30 -28.21
N GLY A 102 10.94 43.20 -28.96
CA GLY A 102 10.12 42.52 -29.98
C GLY A 102 10.87 41.44 -30.80
N HIS A 103 10.19 40.91 -31.83
CA HIS A 103 10.63 39.98 -32.90
C HIS A 103 10.81 38.47 -32.62
N CYS A 104 10.05 37.67 -33.37
CA CYS A 104 10.32 36.26 -33.72
C CYS A 104 10.99 36.19 -35.11
N PRO A 105 11.63 35.06 -35.46
CA PRO A 105 11.05 34.07 -36.41
C PRO A 105 11.31 32.60 -35.91
N LEU A 106 11.01 31.47 -36.55
CA LEU A 106 10.22 30.98 -37.73
C LEU A 106 9.93 29.48 -37.40
N TRP A 107 8.85 28.80 -37.81
CA TRP A 107 8.60 28.22 -39.15
C TRP A 107 7.11 27.81 -39.31
N HIS A 108 6.65 27.70 -40.56
CA HIS A 108 5.24 27.57 -41.01
C HIS A 108 4.75 26.11 -41.23
N TRP A 109 3.43 26.00 -41.53
CA TRP A 109 2.66 24.88 -42.14
C TRP A 109 2.18 23.75 -41.19
N GLY A 110 0.89 23.33 -41.18
CA GLY A 110 -0.31 23.95 -41.79
C GLY A 110 -1.53 23.01 -41.88
N TRP A 111 -2.74 23.61 -42.02
CA TRP A 111 -4.04 23.01 -42.45
C TRP A 111 -4.72 22.05 -41.42
N GLN A 112 -6.05 22.02 -41.21
CA GLN A 112 -7.18 22.82 -41.73
C GLN A 112 -8.40 22.92 -40.75
N CYS A 113 -9.34 23.82 -41.07
CA CYS A 113 -10.63 24.09 -40.40
C CYS A 113 -11.67 22.93 -40.52
N PRO A 114 -12.87 22.96 -39.89
CA PRO A 114 -13.61 24.08 -39.25
C PRO A 114 -14.18 23.72 -37.83
N HIS A 115 -15.16 24.36 -37.16
CA HIS A 115 -16.11 25.49 -37.35
C HIS A 115 -16.59 25.98 -35.93
N PHE A 116 -17.38 27.05 -35.65
CA PHE A 116 -18.08 28.07 -36.45
C PHE A 116 -18.22 29.45 -35.71
N LEU A 117 -19.44 29.89 -35.39
CA LEU A 117 -19.94 31.21 -34.92
C LEU A 117 -21.22 30.99 -34.06
N ALA A 118 -21.74 31.86 -33.17
CA ALA A 118 -21.34 33.12 -32.51
C ALA A 118 -22.32 33.31 -31.28
N PHE A 119 -22.72 34.44 -30.67
CA PHE A 119 -22.62 35.91 -30.85
C PHE A 119 -22.88 36.61 -29.47
N TRP A 120 -22.85 37.94 -29.38
CA TRP A 120 -23.14 38.78 -28.19
C TRP A 120 -23.73 40.15 -28.60
N VAL A 121 -24.70 40.74 -27.85
CA VAL A 121 -24.97 42.21 -27.68
C VAL A 121 -26.30 42.47 -26.89
N PRO A 122 -26.47 43.59 -26.13
CA PRO A 122 -27.54 43.76 -25.13
C PRO A 122 -28.52 44.96 -25.35
N VAL A 123 -29.48 45.17 -24.44
CA VAL A 123 -30.39 46.35 -24.32
C VAL A 123 -30.64 46.71 -22.83
N SER A 124 -31.02 47.96 -22.52
CA SER A 124 -31.08 48.54 -21.15
C SER A 124 -32.43 49.21 -20.77
N GLU A 125 -32.63 49.36 -19.45
CA GLU A 125 -33.36 50.43 -18.73
C GLU A 125 -34.91 50.54 -18.71
N MET A 126 -35.38 51.32 -17.71
CA MET A 126 -36.76 51.71 -17.32
C MET A 126 -37.66 50.60 -16.70
N GLY A 127 -38.52 50.86 -15.71
CA GLY A 127 -38.66 52.05 -14.84
C GLY A 127 -40.02 52.14 -14.11
N SER A 128 -40.00 52.51 -12.81
CA SER A 128 -41.11 53.13 -12.02
C SER A 128 -42.27 52.29 -11.40
N SER A 129 -42.20 52.11 -10.08
CA SER A 129 -43.24 52.42 -9.03
C SER A 129 -44.69 51.89 -9.08
N LEU A 130 -45.18 51.23 -8.00
CA LEU A 130 -46.17 51.74 -7.02
C LEU A 130 -46.75 50.70 -6.01
N SER A 131 -47.15 51.20 -4.83
CA SER A 131 -48.14 50.68 -3.85
C SER A 131 -48.04 49.26 -3.22
N SER A 132 -47.95 49.22 -1.88
CA SER A 132 -48.38 48.11 -0.99
C SER A 132 -49.83 48.30 -0.54
N PRO A 133 -50.51 47.30 0.10
CA PRO A 133 -50.49 47.26 1.57
C PRO A 133 -50.64 45.88 2.29
N SER A 134 -50.15 45.85 3.54
CA SER A 134 -50.63 45.08 4.73
C SER A 134 -50.95 43.56 4.70
N LEU A 135 -50.03 42.76 5.29
CA LEU A 135 -50.19 41.77 6.40
C LEU A 135 -51.24 40.62 6.32
N PRO A 136 -51.08 39.47 7.06
CA PRO A 136 -50.14 39.21 8.18
C PRO A 136 -49.20 37.98 8.01
N HIS A 137 -48.37 37.74 9.04
CA HIS A 137 -47.43 36.61 9.16
C HIS A 137 -48.09 35.21 9.15
N PRO A 138 -47.34 34.17 8.74
CA PRO A 138 -46.71 33.31 9.75
C PRO A 138 -45.16 33.36 9.74
N ARG A 139 -44.55 32.64 10.69
CA ARG A 139 -43.10 32.65 10.99
C ARG A 139 -42.29 31.87 9.95
N PRO A 140 -41.15 32.38 9.46
CA PRO A 140 -40.16 31.54 8.78
C PRO A 140 -39.39 30.70 9.81
N GLY A 141 -39.31 29.39 9.59
CA GLY A 141 -38.34 28.54 10.27
C GLY A 141 -36.94 28.76 9.68
N PHE A 142 -35.89 28.57 10.49
CA PHE A 142 -34.50 28.66 10.02
C PHE A 142 -34.16 27.49 9.08
N HIS A 143 -34.38 27.67 7.78
CA HIS A 143 -33.60 26.96 6.78
C HIS A 143 -32.27 27.68 6.58
N GLN A 144 -31.19 27.09 7.08
CA GLN A 144 -29.83 27.50 6.69
C GLN A 144 -29.65 27.29 5.18
N PRO A 145 -29.01 28.22 4.44
CA PRO A 145 -28.56 27.93 3.09
C PRO A 145 -27.47 26.86 3.16
N LEU A 146 -27.69 25.72 2.52
CA LEU A 146 -26.67 24.68 2.38
C LEU A 146 -25.51 25.22 1.55
N SER A 147 -24.31 25.25 2.13
CA SER A 147 -23.09 25.70 1.47
C SER A 147 -22.80 24.92 0.19
N PRO A 148 -22.37 25.56 -0.91
CA PRO A 148 -21.91 24.83 -2.09
C PRO A 148 -20.64 24.04 -1.74
N LEU A 149 -20.69 22.72 -1.90
CA LEU A 149 -19.55 21.83 -1.71
C LEU A 149 -18.54 22.03 -2.85
N LEU A 150 -17.57 22.92 -2.63
CA LEU A 150 -16.40 23.06 -3.50
C LEU A 150 -15.52 21.80 -3.38
N VAL A 151 -15.65 20.89 -4.36
CA VAL A 151 -14.80 19.71 -4.46
C VAL A 151 -13.49 20.09 -5.16
N PHE A 152 -12.36 19.88 -4.47
CA PHE A 152 -11.04 20.23 -4.96
C PHE A 152 -10.26 18.98 -5.44
N PRO A 153 -9.58 19.01 -6.60
CA PRO A 153 -8.79 17.88 -7.09
C PRO A 153 -7.58 17.60 -6.19
N LEU A 154 -7.12 16.35 -6.13
CA LEU A 154 -5.96 15.92 -5.33
C LEU A 154 -4.72 16.81 -5.55
N GLN A 155 -4.10 17.30 -4.47
CA GLN A 155 -2.87 18.09 -4.61
C GLN A 155 -1.70 17.19 -5.07
N VAL A 156 -1.69 15.93 -4.64
CA VAL A 156 -0.77 14.89 -5.16
C VAL A 156 -0.89 14.72 -6.68
N LEU A 157 -2.11 14.72 -7.24
CA LEU A 157 -2.32 14.66 -8.70
C LEU A 157 -1.75 15.91 -9.38
N LYS A 158 -2.06 17.09 -8.84
CA LYS A 158 -1.63 18.39 -9.39
C LYS A 158 -0.11 18.55 -9.43
N ASP A 159 0.60 18.10 -8.39
CA ASP A 159 2.06 18.04 -8.38
C ASP A 159 2.59 17.03 -9.42
N SER A 160 1.96 15.85 -9.50
CA SER A 160 2.38 14.75 -10.37
C SER A 160 2.16 15.01 -11.86
N LEU A 161 1.20 15.85 -12.25
CA LEU A 161 0.90 16.15 -13.66
C LEU A 161 2.12 16.69 -14.44
N ARG A 162 3.11 17.27 -13.77
CA ARG A 162 4.36 17.75 -14.38
C ARG A 162 5.18 16.62 -15.01
N TYR A 163 5.14 15.42 -14.41
CA TYR A 163 5.91 14.25 -14.84
C TYR A 163 5.17 13.37 -15.87
N LYS A 164 4.02 13.81 -16.36
CA LYS A 164 3.17 13.05 -17.30
C LYS A 164 3.90 12.64 -18.60
N SER A 165 4.78 13.50 -19.12
CA SER A 165 5.64 13.20 -20.27
C SER A 165 6.63 12.07 -19.95
N GLU A 166 7.38 12.21 -18.86
CA GLU A 166 8.39 11.24 -18.41
C GLU A 166 7.78 9.86 -18.14
N LEU A 167 6.61 9.79 -17.52
CA LEU A 167 5.83 8.56 -17.33
C LEU A 167 5.44 7.91 -18.68
N SER A 168 5.13 8.74 -19.69
CA SER A 168 4.79 8.28 -21.03
C SER A 168 6.01 7.77 -21.81
N ASP A 169 7.17 8.41 -21.65
CA ASP A 169 8.43 7.98 -22.27
C ASP A 169 9.00 6.72 -21.61
N MET A 170 8.94 6.60 -20.28
CA MET A 170 9.22 5.35 -19.59
C MET A 170 8.25 4.23 -20.02
N SER A 171 6.96 4.53 -20.20
CA SER A 171 5.98 3.54 -20.69
C SER A 171 6.32 3.03 -22.09
N ARG A 172 6.78 3.92 -22.98
CA ARG A 172 7.26 3.60 -24.33
C ARG A 172 8.55 2.78 -24.28
N MET A 173 9.55 3.22 -23.51
CA MET A 173 10.83 2.53 -23.29
C MET A 173 10.62 1.08 -22.81
N TRP A 174 9.89 0.90 -21.70
CA TRP A 174 9.58 -0.43 -21.15
C TRP A 174 8.71 -1.27 -22.09
N GLY A 175 7.95 -0.63 -23.00
CA GLY A 175 7.11 -1.30 -24.00
C GLY A 175 7.88 -2.03 -25.10
N HIS A 176 9.18 -1.78 -25.26
CA HIS A 176 10.04 -2.54 -26.17
C HIS A 176 10.51 -3.89 -25.59
N LEU A 177 10.33 -4.11 -24.28
CA LEU A 177 10.69 -5.35 -23.60
C LEU A 177 9.45 -6.23 -23.45
N SER A 178 9.35 -7.27 -24.28
CA SER A 178 8.19 -8.17 -24.38
C SER A 178 8.00 -9.11 -23.18
N GLU A 179 8.96 -9.19 -22.26
CA GLU A 179 9.01 -10.19 -21.20
C GLU A 179 9.35 -9.60 -19.82
N GLY A 180 9.01 -10.36 -18.77
CA GLY A 180 9.32 -10.03 -17.38
C GLY A 180 8.67 -8.73 -16.88
N TYR A 181 9.35 -8.05 -15.96
CA TYR A 181 8.84 -6.80 -15.38
C TYR A 181 8.75 -5.63 -16.39
N GLY A 182 9.44 -5.68 -17.53
CA GLY A 182 9.39 -4.59 -18.53
C GLY A 182 7.99 -4.40 -19.11
N GLN A 183 7.40 -5.46 -19.65
CA GLN A 183 6.04 -5.46 -20.16
C GLN A 183 5.02 -5.00 -19.10
N LEU A 184 5.17 -5.50 -17.87
CA LEU A 184 4.33 -5.13 -16.73
C LEU A 184 4.42 -3.63 -16.41
N CYS A 185 5.63 -3.07 -16.34
CA CYS A 185 5.85 -1.63 -16.13
C CYS A 185 5.30 -0.77 -17.26
N SER A 186 5.43 -1.19 -18.54
CA SER A 186 4.86 -0.45 -19.67
C SER A 186 3.34 -0.28 -19.52
N ILE A 187 2.64 -1.35 -19.14
CA ILE A 187 1.18 -1.35 -18.98
C ILE A 187 0.75 -0.61 -17.70
N TYR A 188 1.47 -0.77 -16.59
CA TYR A 188 1.16 -0.04 -15.36
C TYR A 188 1.36 1.48 -15.52
N LEU A 189 2.40 1.91 -16.24
CA LEU A 189 2.59 3.34 -16.56
C LEU A 189 1.49 3.89 -17.48
N LYS A 190 0.90 3.08 -18.38
CA LYS A 190 -0.30 3.46 -19.16
C LYS A 190 -1.49 3.64 -18.22
N LEU A 191 -1.74 2.68 -17.34
CA LEU A 191 -2.82 2.74 -16.35
C LEU A 191 -2.73 3.99 -15.47
N LEU A 192 -1.54 4.27 -14.91
CA LEU A 192 -1.31 5.42 -14.04
C LEU A 192 -1.58 6.74 -14.78
N ARG A 193 -1.14 6.86 -16.04
CA ARG A 193 -1.46 8.01 -16.89
C ARG A 193 -2.97 8.12 -17.16
N THR A 194 -3.66 7.01 -17.42
CA THR A 194 -5.13 6.98 -17.60
C THR A 194 -5.87 7.42 -16.33
N LYS A 195 -5.48 6.93 -15.14
CA LYS A 195 -6.03 7.38 -13.84
C LYS A 195 -5.81 8.88 -13.63
N MET A 196 -4.60 9.38 -13.90
CA MET A 196 -4.30 10.82 -13.82
C MET A 196 -5.14 11.66 -14.80
N GLU A 197 -5.34 11.19 -16.03
CA GLU A 197 -6.20 11.85 -17.03
C GLU A 197 -7.67 11.84 -16.60
N TYR A 198 -8.18 10.71 -16.11
CA TYR A 198 -9.54 10.57 -15.60
C TYR A 198 -9.85 11.58 -14.49
N HIS A 199 -9.01 11.66 -13.43
CA HIS A 199 -9.21 12.63 -12.35
C HIS A 199 -8.93 14.09 -12.76
N THR A 200 -8.18 14.32 -13.84
CA THR A 200 -7.98 15.69 -14.39
C THR A 200 -9.22 16.17 -15.13
N LYS A 201 -9.87 15.29 -15.89
CA LYS A 201 -11.15 15.57 -16.56
C LYS A 201 -12.34 15.62 -15.59
N ASN A 202 -12.31 14.76 -14.56
CA ASN A 202 -13.40 14.57 -13.61
C ASN A 202 -12.96 14.92 -12.16
N PRO A 203 -12.62 16.20 -11.82
CA PRO A 203 -12.14 16.60 -10.48
C PRO A 203 -13.04 16.26 -9.29
N ARG A 204 -14.32 15.95 -9.55
CA ARG A 204 -15.31 15.55 -8.53
C ARG A 204 -15.06 14.16 -7.95
N PHE A 205 -14.27 13.31 -8.63
CA PHE A 205 -13.96 11.94 -8.20
C PHE A 205 -12.70 11.91 -7.30
N PRO A 206 -12.79 11.47 -6.03
CA PRO A 206 -11.62 11.29 -5.16
C PRO A 206 -10.75 10.13 -5.65
N GLY A 207 -9.47 10.10 -5.27
CA GLY A 207 -8.46 9.16 -5.79
C GLY A 207 -8.75 7.68 -5.48
N ASN A 208 -9.43 7.43 -4.37
CA ASN A 208 -9.92 6.12 -3.94
C ASN A 208 -11.27 5.74 -4.57
N LEU A 209 -11.81 6.58 -5.46
CA LEU A 209 -13.10 6.45 -6.13
C LEU A 209 -14.31 6.30 -5.20
N HIS A 210 -14.20 6.56 -3.90
CA HIS A 210 -15.32 6.37 -2.97
C HIS A 210 -16.26 7.58 -2.94
N MET A 211 -17.49 7.42 -3.43
CA MET A 211 -18.52 8.48 -3.41
C MET A 211 -19.92 7.89 -3.21
N SER A 212 -20.86 8.71 -2.73
CA SER A 212 -22.28 8.33 -2.63
C SER A 212 -23.01 8.47 -3.97
N ASP A 213 -24.10 7.73 -4.16
CA ASP A 213 -24.91 7.76 -5.38
C ASP A 213 -25.41 9.17 -5.72
N ARG A 214 -25.75 9.97 -4.71
CA ARG A 214 -26.08 11.39 -4.87
C ARG A 214 -24.93 12.18 -5.49
N GLN A 215 -23.69 11.98 -5.03
CA GLN A 215 -22.52 12.66 -5.57
C GLN A 215 -22.21 12.19 -7.01
N LEU A 216 -22.53 10.95 -7.36
CA LEU A 216 -22.40 10.43 -8.72
C LEU A 216 -23.42 11.10 -9.67
N GLU A 217 -24.67 11.30 -9.23
CA GLU A 217 -25.66 12.07 -10.01
C GLU A 217 -25.28 13.55 -10.12
N GLU A 218 -24.83 14.17 -9.03
CA GLU A 218 -24.32 15.54 -9.03
C GLU A 218 -23.08 15.69 -9.96
N ALA A 219 -22.26 14.64 -10.12
CA ALA A 219 -21.07 14.66 -10.97
C ALA A 219 -21.34 14.60 -12.47
N GLY A 220 -22.48 14.04 -12.90
CA GLY A 220 -22.95 14.17 -14.29
C GLY A 220 -23.67 15.49 -14.57
N GLU A 221 -23.82 16.37 -13.57
CA GLU A 221 -24.44 17.70 -13.69
C GLU A 221 -25.89 17.68 -14.23
N SER A 222 -26.55 16.52 -14.14
CA SER A 222 -27.85 16.20 -14.78
C SER A 222 -27.88 16.26 -16.33
N ASP A 223 -26.75 16.39 -17.01
CA ASP A 223 -26.67 16.33 -18.48
C ASP A 223 -26.40 14.89 -18.96
N VAL A 224 -27.24 14.43 -19.90
CA VAL A 224 -27.11 13.13 -20.58
C VAL A 224 -25.77 13.02 -21.32
N ASN A 225 -25.26 14.11 -21.88
CA ASN A 225 -23.96 14.13 -22.57
C ASN A 225 -22.80 13.90 -21.59
N ASN A 226 -22.86 14.53 -20.41
CA ASN A 226 -21.87 14.34 -19.34
C ASN A 226 -21.93 12.91 -18.80
N PHE A 227 -23.11 12.36 -18.52
CA PHE A 227 -23.26 10.95 -18.13
C PHE A 227 -22.72 9.98 -19.21
N PHE A 228 -22.92 10.29 -20.50
CA PHE A 228 -22.43 9.47 -21.61
C PHE A 228 -20.90 9.48 -21.67
N GLN A 229 -20.29 10.67 -21.67
CA GLN A 229 -18.84 10.83 -21.69
C GLN A 229 -18.18 10.22 -20.45
N LEU A 230 -18.75 10.42 -19.25
CA LEU A 230 -18.28 9.83 -18.00
C LEU A 230 -18.31 8.29 -18.04
N THR A 231 -19.34 7.70 -18.65
CA THR A 231 -19.45 6.24 -18.80
C THR A 231 -18.38 5.68 -19.74
N VAL A 232 -18.11 6.37 -20.87
CA VAL A 232 -17.02 5.99 -21.79
C VAL A 232 -15.66 6.08 -21.07
N GLU A 233 -15.41 7.13 -20.29
CA GLU A 233 -14.15 7.31 -19.56
C GLU A 233 -13.97 6.32 -18.41
N MET A 234 -15.06 5.91 -17.75
CA MET A 234 -15.03 4.79 -16.81
C MET A 234 -14.71 3.46 -17.50
N PHE A 235 -15.29 3.19 -18.69
CA PHE A 235 -14.95 1.99 -19.45
C PHE A 235 -13.49 1.99 -19.92
N ASP A 236 -12.96 3.11 -20.38
CA ASP A 236 -11.56 3.21 -20.81
C ASP A 236 -10.60 3.01 -19.63
N TYR A 237 -10.94 3.53 -18.45
CA TYR A 237 -10.15 3.33 -17.23
C TYR A 237 -10.25 1.88 -16.72
N LEU A 238 -11.45 1.30 -16.64
CA LEU A 238 -11.67 -0.10 -16.25
C LEU A 238 -10.97 -1.07 -17.21
N GLU A 239 -10.94 -0.79 -18.51
CA GLU A 239 -10.19 -1.57 -19.49
C GLU A 239 -8.68 -1.53 -19.25
N CYS A 240 -8.13 -0.40 -18.80
CA CYS A 240 -6.71 -0.32 -18.41
C CYS A 240 -6.42 -1.17 -17.17
N GLU A 241 -7.28 -1.12 -16.15
CA GLU A 241 -7.15 -1.92 -14.92
C GLU A 241 -7.18 -3.42 -15.25
N LEU A 242 -8.17 -3.84 -16.06
CA LEU A 242 -8.33 -5.23 -16.53
C LEU A 242 -7.12 -5.70 -17.36
N ASN A 243 -6.56 -4.86 -18.22
CA ASN A 243 -5.39 -5.21 -19.03
C ASN A 243 -4.11 -5.37 -18.19
N LEU A 244 -3.91 -4.55 -17.14
CA LEU A 244 -2.83 -4.76 -16.19
C LEU A 244 -3.01 -6.08 -15.44
N PHE A 245 -4.22 -6.34 -14.95
CA PHE A 245 -4.56 -7.58 -14.25
C PHE A 245 -4.24 -8.82 -15.09
N GLN A 246 -4.74 -8.86 -16.33
CA GLN A 246 -4.50 -9.97 -17.26
C GLN A 246 -3.01 -10.20 -17.52
N THR A 247 -2.22 -9.12 -17.67
CA THR A 247 -0.78 -9.25 -17.97
C THR A 247 -0.01 -9.75 -16.75
N VAL A 248 -0.33 -9.27 -15.54
CA VAL A 248 0.27 -9.81 -14.31
C VAL A 248 -0.04 -11.30 -14.15
N PHE A 249 -1.28 -11.72 -14.41
CA PHE A 249 -1.64 -13.15 -14.39
C PHE A 249 -0.91 -13.95 -15.48
N ASN A 250 -0.81 -13.44 -16.72
CA ASN A 250 -0.04 -14.10 -17.78
C ASN A 250 1.46 -14.19 -17.47
N SER A 251 1.99 -13.32 -16.60
CA SER A 251 3.39 -13.34 -16.15
C SER A 251 3.67 -14.31 -14.98
N LEU A 252 2.65 -15.03 -14.49
CA LEU A 252 2.74 -15.95 -13.36
C LEU A 252 2.31 -17.34 -13.82
N ASP A 253 3.09 -18.37 -13.51
CA ASP A 253 2.56 -19.73 -13.57
C ASP A 253 1.41 -19.87 -12.55
N MET A 254 0.33 -20.52 -12.97
CA MET A 254 -0.94 -20.58 -12.23
C MET A 254 -0.98 -21.68 -11.15
N SER A 255 0.18 -22.23 -10.79
CA SER A 255 0.31 -23.16 -9.66
C SER A 255 0.09 -22.46 -8.31
N ARG A 256 -0.62 -23.13 -7.41
CA ARG A 256 -1.14 -22.55 -6.15
C ARG A 256 -0.04 -22.01 -5.22
N SER A 257 1.15 -22.60 -5.31
CA SER A 257 2.40 -22.26 -4.62
C SER A 257 2.96 -20.89 -5.00
N VAL A 258 2.79 -20.42 -6.25
CA VAL A 258 3.36 -19.15 -6.72
C VAL A 258 2.82 -17.95 -5.94
N SER A 259 1.58 -18.02 -5.42
CA SER A 259 1.01 -16.99 -4.55
C SER A 259 1.68 -16.88 -3.16
N VAL A 260 2.61 -17.80 -2.82
CA VAL A 260 3.34 -17.81 -1.55
C VAL A 260 4.79 -17.29 -1.72
N THR A 261 5.37 -17.34 -2.92
CA THR A 261 6.78 -16.91 -3.13
C THR A 261 6.93 -15.39 -3.07
N THR A 262 8.08 -14.90 -2.60
CA THR A 262 8.39 -13.47 -2.51
C THR A 262 8.26 -12.74 -3.85
N ALA A 263 8.72 -13.37 -4.93
CA ALA A 263 8.61 -12.84 -6.28
C ALA A 263 7.15 -12.84 -6.80
N GLY A 264 6.37 -13.89 -6.52
CA GLY A 264 4.95 -13.92 -6.83
C GLY A 264 4.17 -12.84 -6.09
N GLN A 265 4.40 -12.68 -4.78
CA GLN A 265 3.84 -11.60 -3.98
C GLN A 265 4.25 -10.21 -4.50
N CYS A 266 5.49 -10.04 -4.96
CA CYS A 266 5.96 -8.79 -5.58
C CYS A 266 5.16 -8.43 -6.85
N ARG A 267 4.74 -9.41 -7.64
CA ARG A 267 3.85 -9.20 -8.81
C ARG A 267 2.37 -9.05 -8.43
N LEU A 268 1.90 -9.73 -7.39
CA LEU A 268 0.49 -9.70 -6.95
C LEU A 268 0.11 -8.48 -6.10
N ALA A 269 1.03 -7.92 -5.30
CA ALA A 269 0.75 -6.79 -4.40
C ALA A 269 0.05 -5.59 -5.06
N PRO A 270 0.42 -5.15 -6.29
CA PRO A 270 -0.23 -4.00 -6.90
C PRO A 270 -1.67 -4.26 -7.35
N LEU A 271 -2.03 -5.53 -7.61
CA LEU A 271 -3.40 -5.90 -7.98
C LEU A 271 -4.41 -5.66 -6.85
N ILE A 272 -3.97 -5.47 -5.60
CA ILE A 272 -4.86 -5.03 -4.51
C ILE A 272 -5.48 -3.67 -4.86
N GLN A 273 -4.71 -2.74 -5.45
CA GLN A 273 -5.23 -1.44 -5.87
C GLN A 273 -6.18 -1.58 -7.07
N VAL A 274 -5.80 -2.41 -8.05
CA VAL A 274 -6.60 -2.76 -9.23
C VAL A 274 -7.97 -3.33 -8.83
N ILE A 275 -8.02 -4.26 -7.88
CA ILE A 275 -9.27 -4.89 -7.39
C ILE A 275 -10.19 -3.87 -6.69
N LEU A 276 -9.60 -2.93 -5.93
CA LEU A 276 -10.34 -1.87 -5.25
C LEU A 276 -10.94 -0.85 -6.24
N ASP A 277 -10.17 -0.40 -7.24
CA ASP A 277 -10.68 0.52 -8.26
C ASP A 277 -11.67 -0.16 -9.22
N CYS A 278 -11.41 -1.39 -9.65
CA CYS A 278 -12.35 -2.19 -10.44
C CYS A 278 -13.73 -2.36 -9.78
N SER A 279 -13.79 -2.48 -8.45
CA SER A 279 -15.09 -2.61 -7.75
C SER A 279 -15.93 -1.34 -7.82
N HIS A 280 -15.30 -0.17 -7.60
CA HIS A 280 -16.00 1.11 -7.71
C HIS A 280 -16.35 1.46 -9.16
N LEU A 281 -15.42 1.26 -10.10
CA LEU A 281 -15.66 1.49 -11.53
C LEU A 281 -16.81 0.61 -12.05
N TYR A 282 -16.89 -0.65 -11.64
CA TYR A 282 -18.01 -1.53 -11.99
C TYR A 282 -19.35 -1.05 -11.43
N ASP A 283 -19.41 -0.71 -10.14
CA ASP A 283 -20.65 -0.27 -9.49
C ASP A 283 -21.20 1.01 -10.15
N TYR A 284 -20.32 1.97 -10.42
CA TYR A 284 -20.71 3.21 -11.10
C TYR A 284 -21.04 2.99 -12.57
N ALA A 285 -20.32 2.12 -13.29
CA ALA A 285 -20.65 1.77 -14.67
C ALA A 285 -22.05 1.15 -14.78
N VAL A 286 -22.46 0.29 -13.83
CA VAL A 286 -23.83 -0.23 -13.77
C VAL A 286 -24.84 0.90 -13.54
N LYS A 287 -24.62 1.74 -12.51
CA LYS A 287 -25.52 2.85 -12.15
C LYS A 287 -25.68 3.87 -13.28
N LEU A 288 -24.58 4.29 -13.89
CA LEU A 288 -24.56 5.21 -15.03
C LEU A 288 -25.22 4.61 -16.27
N LEU A 289 -25.01 3.32 -16.57
CA LEU A 289 -25.63 2.71 -17.75
C LEU A 289 -27.15 2.55 -17.58
N PHE A 290 -27.65 2.28 -16.37
CA PHE A 290 -29.08 2.39 -16.07
C PHE A 290 -29.60 3.84 -16.19
N LYS A 291 -28.84 4.84 -15.73
CA LYS A 291 -29.19 6.26 -15.88
C LYS A 291 -29.30 6.66 -17.36
N LEU A 292 -28.33 6.26 -18.18
CA LEU A 292 -28.36 6.48 -19.63
C LEU A 292 -29.56 5.79 -20.28
N HIS A 293 -29.89 4.55 -19.91
CA HIS A 293 -31.07 3.84 -20.40
C HIS A 293 -32.41 4.48 -19.97
N SER A 294 -32.42 5.36 -18.95
CA SER A 294 -33.60 6.18 -18.61
C SER A 294 -33.73 7.46 -19.46
N CYS A 295 -32.67 7.87 -20.15
CA CYS A 295 -32.60 9.13 -20.92
C CYS A 295 -32.44 8.94 -22.44
N LEU A 296 -31.97 7.78 -22.91
CA LEU A 296 -31.64 7.50 -24.31
C LEU A 296 -32.28 6.18 -24.78
N PRO A 297 -32.66 6.07 -26.08
CA PRO A 297 -33.20 4.83 -26.64
C PRO A 297 -32.15 3.72 -26.65
N ALA A 298 -32.61 2.47 -26.50
CA ALA A 298 -31.74 1.31 -26.30
C ALA A 298 -30.72 1.11 -27.43
N ASP A 299 -31.10 1.40 -28.69
CA ASP A 299 -30.26 1.22 -29.86
C ASP A 299 -28.99 2.09 -29.83
N THR A 300 -29.11 3.34 -29.35
CA THR A 300 -27.97 4.25 -29.15
C THR A 300 -26.96 3.72 -28.11
N LEU A 301 -27.43 2.93 -27.14
CA LEU A 301 -26.63 2.36 -26.07
C LEU A 301 -26.18 0.91 -26.34
N GLN A 302 -26.38 0.39 -27.56
CA GLN A 302 -25.95 -0.98 -27.92
C GLN A 302 -24.45 -1.18 -27.68
N GLY A 303 -23.59 -0.32 -28.24
CA GLY A 303 -22.13 -0.42 -28.04
C GLY A 303 -21.66 -0.23 -26.59
N HIS A 304 -22.45 0.46 -25.74
CA HIS A 304 -22.16 0.56 -24.30
C HIS A 304 -22.47 -0.76 -23.58
N ARG A 305 -23.59 -1.40 -23.91
CA ARG A 305 -23.95 -2.73 -23.40
C ARG A 305 -22.96 -3.80 -23.85
N ASP A 306 -22.46 -3.70 -25.09
CA ASP A 306 -21.48 -4.64 -25.63
C ASP A 306 -20.10 -4.51 -24.95
N ARG A 307 -19.57 -3.27 -24.78
CA ARG A 307 -18.33 -3.04 -23.99
C ARG A 307 -18.50 -3.50 -22.53
N PHE A 308 -19.64 -3.16 -21.89
CA PHE A 308 -19.93 -3.60 -20.53
C PHE A 308 -19.92 -5.13 -20.40
N LEU A 309 -20.54 -5.85 -21.34
CA LEU A 309 -20.61 -7.32 -21.31
C LEU A 309 -19.23 -7.97 -21.40
N GLU A 310 -18.36 -7.44 -22.26
CA GLU A 310 -16.97 -7.90 -22.36
C GLU A 310 -16.18 -7.63 -21.07
N GLN A 311 -16.27 -6.40 -20.54
CA GLN A 311 -15.57 -6.00 -19.31
C GLN A 311 -16.08 -6.77 -18.08
N PHE A 312 -17.39 -6.97 -17.95
CA PHE A 312 -18.00 -7.81 -16.90
C PHE A 312 -17.50 -9.25 -16.96
N THR A 313 -17.40 -9.83 -18.16
CA THR A 313 -16.93 -11.21 -18.35
C THR A 313 -15.49 -11.38 -17.88
N LYS A 314 -14.60 -10.44 -18.26
CA LYS A 314 -13.20 -10.39 -17.77
C LYS A 314 -13.16 -10.19 -16.25
N LEU A 315 -13.87 -9.20 -15.72
CA LEU A 315 -13.88 -8.84 -14.31
C LEU A 315 -14.37 -9.99 -13.41
N LYS A 316 -15.43 -10.69 -13.81
CA LYS A 316 -15.99 -11.84 -13.08
C LYS A 316 -14.97 -12.99 -12.97
N ASP A 317 -14.29 -13.32 -14.06
CA ASP A 317 -13.21 -14.31 -14.06
C ASP A 317 -12.03 -13.86 -13.19
N PHE A 318 -11.65 -12.58 -13.23
CA PHE A 318 -10.55 -12.03 -12.43
C PHE A 318 -10.84 -12.02 -10.93
N PHE A 319 -12.05 -11.62 -10.50
CA PHE A 319 -12.46 -11.67 -9.10
C PHE A 319 -12.54 -13.13 -8.61
N TYR A 320 -13.10 -14.03 -9.41
CA TYR A 320 -13.11 -15.47 -9.11
C TYR A 320 -11.69 -16.04 -8.94
N ARG A 321 -10.78 -15.81 -9.90
CA ARG A 321 -9.38 -16.26 -9.81
C ARG A 321 -8.65 -15.65 -8.62
N SER A 322 -8.80 -14.34 -8.40
CA SER A 322 -8.19 -13.63 -7.25
C SER A 322 -8.65 -14.21 -5.93
N SER A 323 -9.95 -14.45 -5.76
CA SER A 323 -10.55 -14.99 -4.54
C SER A 323 -10.05 -16.39 -4.19
N ASN A 324 -9.39 -17.09 -5.11
CA ASN A 324 -8.80 -18.42 -4.90
C ASN A 324 -7.30 -18.41 -4.54
N LEU A 325 -6.60 -17.29 -4.71
CA LEU A 325 -5.17 -17.15 -4.37
C LEU A 325 -4.95 -16.90 -2.87
N GLN A 326 -3.95 -17.54 -2.28
CA GLN A 326 -3.68 -17.46 -0.83
C GLN A 326 -3.22 -16.07 -0.39
N TYR A 327 -2.52 -15.35 -1.25
CA TYR A 327 -2.06 -13.99 -0.99
C TYR A 327 -3.22 -13.03 -0.70
N PHE A 328 -4.22 -12.96 -1.59
CA PHE A 328 -5.36 -12.06 -1.41
C PHE A 328 -6.26 -12.50 -0.25
N LYS A 329 -6.48 -13.82 -0.05
CA LYS A 329 -7.28 -14.34 1.08
C LYS A 329 -6.82 -13.90 2.47
N ARG A 330 -5.55 -13.49 2.63
CA ARG A 330 -4.99 -13.01 3.91
C ARG A 330 -5.05 -11.48 4.07
N LEU A 331 -5.37 -10.74 3.00
CA LEU A 331 -5.22 -9.28 2.94
C LEU A 331 -6.51 -8.54 2.58
N ILE A 332 -7.37 -9.13 1.74
CA ILE A 332 -8.64 -8.54 1.27
C ILE A 332 -9.72 -9.60 1.07
N GLN A 333 -10.96 -9.26 1.43
CA GLN A 333 -12.14 -10.05 1.08
C GLN A 333 -12.69 -9.55 -0.26
N ILE A 334 -12.54 -10.39 -1.29
CA ILE A 334 -12.99 -10.09 -2.66
C ILE A 334 -14.43 -10.61 -2.83
N PRO A 335 -15.41 -9.75 -3.18
CA PRO A 335 -16.78 -10.17 -3.41
C PRO A 335 -16.90 -10.99 -4.71
N GLN A 336 -17.83 -11.95 -4.72
CA GLN A 336 -18.19 -12.66 -5.95
C GLN A 336 -19.21 -11.82 -6.73
N LEU A 337 -19.00 -11.65 -8.03
CA LEU A 337 -19.97 -10.99 -8.91
C LEU A 337 -21.11 -11.97 -9.28
N PRO A 338 -22.32 -11.46 -9.62
CA PRO A 338 -23.45 -12.29 -10.02
C PRO A 338 -23.15 -13.23 -11.19
N GLU A 339 -23.93 -14.32 -11.31
CA GLU A 339 -23.73 -15.25 -12.44
C GLU A 339 -24.01 -14.62 -13.81
N ASN A 340 -25.02 -13.74 -13.88
CA ASN A 340 -25.46 -13.06 -15.09
C ASN A 340 -25.30 -11.54 -14.95
N PRO A 341 -25.02 -10.80 -16.03
CA PRO A 341 -24.93 -9.33 -15.99
C PRO A 341 -26.31 -8.70 -15.70
N PRO A 342 -26.36 -7.47 -15.13
CA PRO A 342 -27.61 -6.73 -14.96
C PRO A 342 -28.35 -6.52 -16.29
N ASN A 343 -29.69 -6.65 -16.27
CA ASN A 343 -30.50 -6.40 -17.46
C ASN A 343 -30.93 -4.92 -17.53
N PHE A 344 -30.12 -4.12 -18.21
CA PHE A 344 -30.32 -2.67 -18.37
C PHE A 344 -31.65 -2.26 -19.03
N LEU A 345 -32.36 -3.18 -19.70
CA LEU A 345 -33.68 -2.92 -20.29
C LEU A 345 -34.84 -3.10 -19.30
N ARG A 346 -34.57 -3.56 -18.07
CA ARG A 346 -35.57 -3.78 -17.01
C ARG A 346 -35.21 -2.90 -15.80
N ALA A 347 -35.92 -1.79 -15.60
CA ALA A 347 -35.61 -0.83 -14.54
C ALA A 347 -35.52 -1.45 -13.12
N SER A 348 -36.33 -2.48 -12.81
CA SER A 348 -36.25 -3.17 -11.51
C SER A 348 -34.98 -4.02 -11.31
N ALA A 349 -34.17 -4.24 -12.36
CA ALA A 349 -32.87 -4.88 -12.23
C ALA A 349 -31.83 -3.97 -11.55
N LEU A 350 -32.05 -2.65 -11.52
CA LEU A 350 -31.24 -1.72 -10.71
C LEU A 350 -31.47 -1.94 -9.20
N SER A 351 -32.71 -2.24 -8.79
CA SER A 351 -33.04 -2.64 -7.41
C SER A 351 -32.66 -4.09 -7.07
N GLU A 352 -32.24 -4.89 -8.05
CA GLU A 352 -31.66 -6.23 -7.86
C GLU A 352 -30.11 -6.20 -7.81
N HIS A 353 -29.48 -5.04 -8.09
CA HIS A 353 -28.02 -4.87 -8.09
C HIS A 353 -27.48 -4.56 -6.68
N VAL A 354 -26.42 -5.26 -6.29
CA VAL A 354 -25.72 -5.08 -5.01
C VAL A 354 -24.29 -4.63 -5.30
N SER A 355 -23.90 -3.48 -4.75
CA SER A 355 -22.55 -2.93 -4.91
C SER A 355 -21.49 -3.90 -4.35
N PRO A 356 -20.47 -4.31 -5.14
CA PRO A 356 -19.41 -5.18 -4.66
C PRO A 356 -18.45 -4.42 -3.73
N VAL A 357 -18.68 -4.53 -2.42
CA VAL A 357 -17.77 -3.96 -1.42
C VAL A 357 -16.59 -4.91 -1.17
N VAL A 358 -15.39 -4.51 -1.60
CA VAL A 358 -14.13 -5.16 -1.19
C VAL A 358 -13.81 -4.73 0.23
N VAL A 359 -13.90 -5.66 1.19
CA VAL A 359 -13.56 -5.38 2.59
C VAL A 359 -12.08 -5.67 2.80
N ILE A 360 -11.30 -4.64 3.11
CA ILE A 360 -10.01 -4.80 3.77
C ILE A 360 -10.32 -5.09 5.24
N PRO A 361 -9.91 -6.24 5.83
CA PRO A 361 -10.09 -6.47 7.26
C PRO A 361 -9.38 -5.37 8.05
N ALA A 362 -10.08 -4.73 8.98
CA ALA A 362 -9.46 -3.76 9.88
C ALA A 362 -8.31 -4.44 10.64
N GLU A 363 -7.22 -3.71 10.91
CA GLU A 363 -5.94 -4.26 11.41
C GLU A 363 -6.11 -4.97 12.77
N ALA A 364 -6.46 -6.25 12.73
CA ALA A 364 -6.26 -7.19 13.82
C ALA A 364 -4.74 -7.32 14.01
N SER A 365 -4.21 -6.57 14.98
CA SER A 365 -2.80 -6.30 15.23
C SER A 365 -1.88 -7.46 14.84
N SER A 366 -1.19 -7.33 13.70
CA SER A 366 -0.30 -8.38 13.23
C SER A 366 0.92 -8.51 14.15
N PRO A 367 1.44 -9.73 14.38
CA PRO A 367 2.59 -9.96 15.25
C PRO A 367 3.92 -9.45 14.65
N ASP A 368 3.92 -8.87 13.45
CA ASP A 368 5.08 -8.30 12.74
C ASP A 368 5.54 -6.93 13.26
N SER A 369 5.17 -6.59 14.50
CA SER A 369 5.80 -5.53 15.27
C SER A 369 6.89 -6.10 16.16
N GLU A 370 8.02 -6.49 15.54
CA GLU A 370 9.29 -6.56 16.27
C GLU A 370 9.49 -5.22 17.00
N PRO A 371 9.62 -5.19 18.33
CA PRO A 371 10.19 -4.03 18.99
C PRO A 371 11.61 -3.85 18.46
N VAL A 372 12.05 -2.60 18.30
CA VAL A 372 13.48 -2.32 18.13
C VAL A 372 14.14 -2.59 19.48
N LEU A 373 14.54 -3.84 19.70
CA LEU A 373 15.48 -4.20 20.74
C LEU A 373 16.84 -3.66 20.29
N GLU A 374 17.28 -2.59 20.95
CA GLU A 374 18.70 -2.35 21.12
C GLU A 374 19.29 -3.61 21.77
N LYS A 375 20.36 -4.16 21.20
CA LYS A 375 21.06 -5.30 21.81
C LYS A 375 21.71 -4.82 23.11
N ASP A 376 21.42 -5.51 24.21
CA ASP A 376 22.49 -6.23 24.92
C ASP A 376 21.93 -7.43 25.69
N ASP A 377 22.78 -8.46 25.76
CA ASP A 377 22.76 -9.71 26.53
C ASP A 377 21.47 -10.22 27.22
N LEU A 378 21.08 -11.47 26.87
CA LEU A 378 20.95 -12.55 27.87
C LEU A 378 20.79 -13.97 27.28
N MET A 379 21.79 -14.82 27.51
CA MET A 379 21.73 -16.28 27.72
C MET A 379 22.91 -16.61 28.66
N GLY A 380 22.83 -17.40 29.75
CA GLY A 380 21.87 -18.45 30.09
C GLY A 380 22.45 -19.81 29.70
N MET A 381 22.64 -20.82 30.58
CA MET A 381 22.34 -20.91 32.03
C MET A 381 23.14 -22.08 32.65
N ASP A 382 23.34 -22.05 33.97
CA ASP A 382 23.55 -23.17 34.94
C ASP A 382 24.54 -24.34 34.66
N ALA A 383 25.44 -24.58 35.63
CA ALA A 383 25.88 -25.92 36.03
C ALA A 383 26.52 -25.90 37.45
N SER A 384 25.87 -26.53 38.43
CA SER A 384 26.34 -26.61 39.83
C SER A 384 27.51 -27.58 40.09
N GLN A 385 28.43 -27.27 41.02
CA GLN A 385 28.89 -28.16 42.12
C GLN A 385 30.01 -27.56 43.02
N GLN A 386 29.94 -27.85 44.34
CA GLN A 386 31.04 -27.90 45.35
C GLN A 386 31.79 -26.57 45.70
N GLN A 387 32.15 -26.24 46.95
CA GLN A 387 31.84 -26.78 48.30
C GLN A 387 32.21 -25.76 49.42
N ASN A 388 31.79 -25.99 50.68
CA ASN A 388 32.18 -25.30 51.94
C ASN A 388 31.61 -23.85 52.14
N SER A 389 30.79 -23.51 53.15
CA SER A 389 30.89 -23.56 54.64
C SER A 389 31.81 -22.46 55.23
N PHE A 390 31.46 -21.69 56.28
CA PHE A 390 30.63 -22.01 57.45
C PHE A 390 29.77 -20.82 57.98
N ASP A 391 28.94 -21.11 58.99
CA ASP A 391 28.16 -20.16 59.80
C ASP A 391 28.98 -19.07 60.54
N SER A 392 28.27 -18.05 61.03
CA SER A 392 28.81 -17.04 61.95
C SER A 392 27.76 -16.57 62.98
N LYS A 393 27.38 -17.48 63.89
CA LYS A 393 26.71 -17.15 65.16
C LYS A 393 27.09 -18.16 66.24
N PHE A 394 27.89 -17.72 67.22
CA PHE A 394 27.64 -17.83 68.67
C PHE A 394 28.95 -17.59 69.46
N ASP A 395 29.09 -16.42 70.09
CA ASP A 395 29.57 -16.28 71.47
C ASP A 395 29.57 -14.79 71.88
N ASP A 396 28.52 -14.37 72.60
CA ASP A 396 28.56 -13.20 73.49
C ASP A 396 29.07 -13.69 74.85
N ILE A 397 30.32 -13.39 75.25
CA ILE A 397 30.77 -13.54 76.65
C ILE A 397 32.04 -12.71 76.92
N PHE A 398 31.94 -11.77 77.88
CA PHE A 398 32.91 -10.71 78.23
C PHE A 398 33.28 -9.71 77.09
N GLY A 399 33.49 -8.43 77.35
CA GLY A 399 33.32 -7.71 78.63
C GLY A 399 34.24 -6.50 78.78
N SER A 400 33.72 -5.31 78.45
CA SER A 400 34.12 -3.98 78.99
C SER A 400 35.61 -3.59 79.15
N SER A 401 35.98 -2.54 78.42
CA SER A 401 36.68 -1.34 78.93
C SER A 401 38.15 -1.39 79.45
N SER A 402 38.92 -0.42 78.93
CA SER A 402 39.97 0.38 79.59
C SER A 402 41.30 -0.24 80.07
N SER A 403 42.39 0.31 79.49
CA SER A 403 43.68 0.67 80.13
C SER A 403 44.49 -0.36 80.94
N SER A 404 45.65 -0.77 80.40
CA SER A 404 46.98 -0.51 81.00
C SER A 404 48.13 -1.04 80.12
N ASP A 405 49.20 -0.26 79.97
CA ASP A 405 50.56 -0.75 79.61
C ASP A 405 51.30 -0.98 80.95
N PRO A 406 51.96 -2.14 81.16
CA PRO A 406 53.40 -2.19 80.90
C PRO A 406 53.91 -3.55 80.39
N PHE A 407 54.70 -3.58 79.30
CA PHE A 407 56.11 -4.00 79.31
C PHE A 407 56.72 -4.10 77.89
N ASN A 408 57.69 -3.23 77.60
CA ASN A 408 58.51 -3.27 76.39
C ASN A 408 59.62 -4.34 76.48
N PHE A 409 59.73 -5.24 75.49
CA PHE A 409 61.02 -5.74 75.01
C PHE A 409 60.89 -6.36 73.60
N ASN A 410 61.43 -5.69 72.57
CA ASN A 410 62.63 -6.18 71.86
C ASN A 410 63.09 -5.22 70.72
N SER A 411 64.02 -4.32 71.02
CA SER A 411 64.64 -3.44 70.03
C SER A 411 65.94 -4.05 69.47
N GLN A 412 65.87 -4.80 68.36
CA GLN A 412 67.10 -5.33 67.74
C GLN A 412 67.02 -5.60 66.22
N ASN A 413 66.68 -4.58 65.43
CA ASN A 413 67.35 -4.34 64.14
C ASN A 413 67.14 -2.91 63.62
N GLY A 414 68.27 -2.21 63.41
CA GLY A 414 68.33 -0.77 63.12
C GLY A 414 67.96 -0.42 61.68
N VAL A 415 66.69 -0.07 61.50
CA VAL A 415 66.12 0.71 60.39
C VAL A 415 65.07 1.58 61.08
N ASN A 416 65.02 2.89 60.83
CA ASN A 416 64.12 3.79 61.56
C ASN A 416 62.67 3.31 61.46
N LYS A 417 61.84 3.66 62.45
CA LYS A 417 60.41 3.35 62.37
C LYS A 417 59.81 3.99 61.11
N ASP A 418 60.14 5.24 60.87
CA ASP A 418 59.65 6.01 59.70
C ASP A 418 60.17 5.44 58.37
N GLU A 419 61.37 4.84 58.34
CA GLU A 419 61.91 4.13 57.15
C GLU A 419 61.18 2.80 56.90
N LYS A 420 60.83 2.06 57.97
CA LYS A 420 60.01 0.84 57.85
C LYS A 420 58.59 1.18 57.42
N ASP A 421 57.98 2.19 58.03
CA ASP A 421 56.61 2.63 57.71
C ASP A 421 56.53 3.20 56.29
N GLN A 422 57.54 3.98 55.83
CA GLN A 422 57.64 4.42 54.42
C GLN A 422 57.83 3.25 53.45
N LEU A 423 58.68 2.26 53.77
CA LEU A 423 58.85 1.08 52.92
C LEU A 423 57.58 0.22 52.88
N ILE A 424 56.84 0.14 53.99
CA ILE A 424 55.54 -0.53 54.09
C ILE A 424 54.51 0.21 53.23
N ASP A 425 54.42 1.54 53.30
CA ASP A 425 53.51 2.32 52.46
C ASP A 425 53.89 2.27 50.97
N GLN A 426 55.18 2.27 50.63
CA GLN A 426 55.64 2.07 49.26
C GLN A 426 55.25 0.67 48.74
N LEU A 427 55.54 -0.40 49.50
CA LEU A 427 55.20 -1.76 49.11
C LEU A 427 53.67 -1.99 49.08
N PHE A 428 52.89 -1.32 49.93
CA PHE A 428 51.43 -1.31 49.82
C PHE A 428 50.95 -0.52 48.59
N GLY A 429 51.62 0.58 48.23
CA GLY A 429 51.40 1.30 46.98
C GLY A 429 51.62 0.40 45.77
N GLU A 430 52.82 -0.17 45.64
CA GLU A 430 53.18 -1.14 44.59
C GLU A 430 52.25 -2.36 44.57
N THR A 431 51.82 -2.86 45.73
CA THR A 431 50.85 -3.96 45.82
C THR A 431 49.44 -3.56 45.36
N ARG A 432 49.01 -2.31 45.56
CA ARG A 432 47.75 -1.80 45.00
C ARG A 432 47.87 -1.60 43.48
N GLU A 433 48.98 -1.02 43.04
CA GLU A 433 49.32 -0.76 41.64
C GLU A 433 49.31 -2.07 40.82
N LEU A 434 50.05 -3.09 41.28
CA LEU A 434 50.11 -4.41 40.63
C LEU A 434 48.77 -5.14 40.67
N LYS A 435 47.95 -4.97 41.72
CA LYS A 435 46.57 -5.52 41.76
C LYS A 435 45.64 -4.81 40.76
N ALA A 436 45.75 -3.49 40.62
CA ALA A 436 44.99 -2.72 39.64
C ALA A 436 45.38 -3.10 38.21
N GLN A 437 46.68 -3.26 37.93
CA GLN A 437 47.18 -3.74 36.64
C GLN A 437 46.72 -5.18 36.35
N LEU A 438 46.76 -6.09 37.33
CA LEU A 438 46.30 -7.48 37.17
C LEU A 438 44.79 -7.58 36.93
N GLU A 439 43.98 -6.79 37.64
CA GLU A 439 42.54 -6.72 37.36
C GLU A 439 42.26 -6.05 36.00
N ASN A 440 42.99 -5.00 35.60
CA ASN A 440 42.83 -4.42 34.27
C ASN A 440 43.14 -5.43 33.15
N MET A 441 44.30 -6.09 33.21
CA MET A 441 44.69 -7.19 32.30
C MET A 441 43.65 -8.32 32.25
N LYS A 442 43.04 -8.64 33.39
CA LYS A 442 41.96 -9.63 33.51
C LYS A 442 40.67 -9.15 32.83
N THR A 443 40.27 -7.88 32.97
CA THR A 443 39.13 -7.33 32.21
C THR A 443 39.40 -7.25 30.71
N GLU A 444 40.63 -6.95 30.29
CA GLU A 444 41.04 -6.94 28.89
C GLU A 444 41.01 -8.36 28.29
N SER A 445 41.52 -9.35 29.03
CA SER A 445 41.42 -10.77 28.64
C SER A 445 39.96 -11.23 28.55
N GLN A 446 39.10 -10.87 29.52
CA GLN A 446 37.67 -11.16 29.46
C GLN A 446 36.99 -10.50 28.26
N ARG A 447 37.31 -9.23 27.97
CA ARG A 447 36.80 -8.48 26.81
C ARG A 447 37.20 -9.15 25.49
N ALA A 448 38.46 -9.59 25.36
CA ALA A 448 38.94 -10.34 24.20
C ALA A 448 38.23 -11.71 24.05
N VAL A 449 38.01 -12.44 25.15
CA VAL A 449 37.25 -13.71 25.14
C VAL A 449 35.80 -13.49 24.72
N LEU A 450 35.13 -12.43 25.19
CA LEU A 450 33.78 -12.07 24.75
C LEU A 450 33.75 -11.72 23.25
N GLN A 451 34.71 -10.93 22.77
CA GLN A 451 34.81 -10.59 21.34
C GLN A 451 35.04 -11.84 20.46
N LEU A 452 35.88 -12.78 20.89
CA LEU A 452 36.12 -14.04 20.17
C LEU A 452 34.89 -14.97 20.21
N LYS A 453 34.15 -15.03 21.33
CA LYS A 453 32.87 -15.75 21.40
C LYS A 453 31.82 -15.14 20.47
N GLY A 454 31.71 -13.82 20.44
CA GLY A 454 30.87 -13.08 19.50
C GLY A 454 31.19 -13.45 18.06
N ARG A 455 32.47 -13.36 17.66
CA ARG A 455 32.88 -13.71 16.28
C ARG A 455 32.70 -15.19 15.95
N THR A 456 32.78 -16.09 16.93
CA THR A 456 32.47 -17.52 16.75
C THR A 456 30.98 -17.71 16.48
N SER A 457 30.10 -17.09 17.26
CA SER A 457 28.65 -17.15 17.06
C SER A 457 28.19 -16.51 15.75
N GLU A 458 28.84 -15.41 15.33
CA GLU A 458 28.64 -14.83 13.98
C GLU A 458 29.00 -15.83 12.88
N LEU A 459 30.18 -16.48 12.96
CA LEU A 459 30.63 -17.46 11.97
C LEU A 459 29.76 -18.74 11.96
N GLU A 460 29.22 -19.16 13.10
CA GLU A 460 28.26 -20.27 13.20
C GLU A 460 26.92 -19.92 12.55
N ALA A 461 26.44 -18.68 12.73
CA ALA A 461 25.24 -18.18 12.06
C ALA A 461 25.44 -18.00 10.54
N GLU A 462 26.56 -17.40 10.11
CA GLU A 462 26.98 -17.30 8.70
C GLU A 462 27.03 -18.70 8.07
N LEU A 463 27.61 -19.69 8.76
CA LEU A 463 27.70 -21.07 8.27
C LEU A 463 26.32 -21.75 8.15
N ALA A 464 25.42 -21.54 9.12
CA ALA A 464 24.06 -22.09 9.08
C ALA A 464 23.24 -21.48 7.92
N GLU A 465 23.37 -20.16 7.69
CA GLU A 465 22.73 -19.48 6.55
C GLU A 465 23.28 -20.03 5.21
N GLN A 466 24.60 -20.18 5.08
CA GLN A 466 25.22 -20.76 3.87
C GLN A 466 24.79 -22.23 3.64
N GLN A 467 24.60 -23.02 4.69
CA GLN A 467 24.06 -24.39 4.56
C GLN A 467 22.60 -24.38 4.08
N HIS A 468 21.75 -23.51 4.62
CA HIS A 468 20.35 -23.35 4.18
C HIS A 468 20.27 -22.89 2.72
N LEU A 469 21.03 -21.86 2.34
CA LEU A 469 21.10 -21.36 0.96
C LEU A 469 21.59 -22.44 -0.02
N ARG A 470 22.58 -23.24 0.39
CA ARG A 470 23.07 -24.39 -0.41
C ARG A 470 22.00 -25.48 -0.58
N GLN A 471 21.22 -25.79 0.46
CA GLN A 471 20.14 -26.77 0.35
C GLN A 471 19.04 -26.25 -0.59
N GLN A 472 18.58 -25.00 -0.41
CA GLN A 472 17.59 -24.39 -1.29
C GLN A 472 18.05 -24.39 -2.75
N ALA A 473 19.30 -24.06 -3.04
CA ALA A 473 19.86 -24.11 -4.39
C ALA A 473 19.94 -25.54 -4.97
N ALA A 474 20.07 -26.56 -4.13
CA ALA A 474 20.01 -27.96 -4.55
C ALA A 474 18.57 -28.39 -4.88
N ASP A 475 17.60 -28.03 -4.04
CA ASP A 475 16.18 -28.31 -4.23
C ASP A 475 15.64 -27.62 -5.50
N GLU A 476 16.00 -26.35 -5.71
CA GLU A 476 15.71 -25.59 -6.95
C GLU A 476 16.36 -26.25 -8.18
N SER A 477 17.58 -26.76 -8.05
CA SER A 477 18.28 -27.49 -9.13
C SER A 477 17.65 -28.85 -9.46
N GLU A 478 17.01 -29.50 -8.50
CA GLU A 478 16.26 -30.75 -8.74
C GLU A 478 14.90 -30.45 -9.38
N PHE A 479 14.18 -29.44 -8.90
CA PHE A 479 12.93 -28.96 -9.50
C PHE A 479 13.11 -28.57 -10.97
N LEU A 480 14.10 -27.72 -11.28
CA LEU A 480 14.41 -27.30 -12.65
C LEU A 480 14.80 -28.48 -13.56
N ARG A 481 15.43 -29.53 -13.02
CA ARG A 481 15.75 -30.74 -13.77
C ARG A 481 14.49 -31.52 -14.15
N ALA A 482 13.54 -31.66 -13.22
CA ALA A 482 12.27 -32.33 -13.45
C ALA A 482 11.39 -31.56 -14.47
N GLU A 483 11.32 -30.23 -14.36
CA GLU A 483 10.59 -29.38 -15.31
C GLU A 483 11.17 -29.49 -16.73
N LEU A 484 12.51 -29.46 -16.85
CA LEU A 484 13.21 -29.58 -18.12
C LEU A 484 12.95 -30.95 -18.78
N ASP A 485 12.85 -32.04 -18.01
CA ASP A 485 12.49 -33.36 -18.53
C ASP A 485 11.01 -33.48 -18.92
N GLU A 486 10.09 -32.79 -18.23
CA GLU A 486 8.68 -32.68 -18.68
C GLU A 486 8.58 -31.87 -19.99
N LEU A 487 9.35 -30.79 -20.12
CA LEU A 487 9.43 -29.99 -21.35
C LEU A 487 10.03 -30.78 -22.53
N LYS A 488 11.07 -31.61 -22.30
CA LYS A 488 11.57 -32.55 -23.32
C LYS A 488 10.47 -33.48 -23.81
N LYS A 489 9.71 -34.08 -22.88
CA LYS A 489 8.61 -35.01 -23.21
C LYS A 489 7.52 -34.32 -24.04
N LYS A 490 7.08 -33.12 -23.62
CA LYS A 490 6.13 -32.29 -24.39
C LYS A 490 6.67 -31.98 -25.79
N ARG A 491 7.96 -31.63 -25.91
CA ARG A 491 8.62 -31.36 -27.19
C ARG A 491 8.63 -32.60 -28.11
N GLU A 492 8.95 -33.77 -27.59
CA GLU A 492 8.87 -35.03 -28.35
C GLU A 492 7.45 -35.33 -28.83
N ASP A 493 6.44 -35.12 -28.00
CA ASP A 493 5.05 -35.41 -28.34
C ASP A 493 4.50 -34.41 -29.37
N THR A 494 4.95 -33.14 -29.34
CA THR A 494 4.69 -32.18 -30.43
C THR A 494 5.42 -32.56 -31.74
N GLU A 495 6.65 -33.07 -31.69
CA GLU A 495 7.33 -33.57 -32.89
C GLU A 495 6.60 -34.80 -33.49
N LYS A 496 6.10 -35.72 -32.65
CA LYS A 496 5.29 -36.87 -33.07
C LYS A 496 4.00 -36.40 -33.75
N ALA A 497 3.30 -35.44 -33.16
CA ALA A 497 2.09 -34.84 -33.73
C ALA A 497 2.37 -34.16 -35.08
N GLN A 498 3.42 -33.34 -35.18
CA GLN A 498 3.75 -32.62 -36.41
C GLN A 498 4.20 -33.57 -37.54
N ARG A 499 4.92 -34.65 -37.24
CA ARG A 499 5.22 -35.73 -38.21
C ARG A 499 3.97 -36.45 -38.71
N SER A 500 2.95 -36.61 -37.87
CA SER A 500 1.66 -37.20 -38.30
C SER A 500 0.89 -36.25 -39.22
N LEU A 501 0.96 -34.94 -38.96
CA LEU A 501 0.25 -33.91 -39.71
C LEU A 501 0.84 -33.75 -41.13
N THR A 502 2.16 -33.72 -41.28
CA THR A 502 2.81 -33.62 -42.60
C THR A 502 2.56 -34.84 -43.49
N GLU A 503 2.42 -36.05 -42.94
CA GLU A 503 2.03 -37.24 -43.72
C GLU A 503 0.52 -37.29 -44.03
N ILE A 504 -0.33 -36.54 -43.31
CA ILE A 504 -1.72 -36.28 -43.70
C ILE A 504 -1.77 -35.27 -44.86
N GLU A 505 -1.02 -34.17 -44.77
CA GLU A 505 -0.89 -33.17 -45.85
C GLU A 505 -0.36 -33.81 -47.15
N ARG A 506 0.67 -34.64 -47.05
CA ARG A 506 1.25 -35.37 -48.19
C ARG A 506 0.23 -36.29 -48.86
N LYS A 507 -0.66 -36.92 -48.08
CA LYS A 507 -1.79 -37.73 -48.60
C LYS A 507 -2.87 -36.86 -49.23
N ALA A 508 -3.18 -35.69 -48.67
CA ALA A 508 -4.13 -34.74 -49.25
C ALA A 508 -3.65 -34.24 -50.62
N GLN A 509 -2.40 -33.76 -50.72
CA GLN A 509 -1.79 -33.34 -51.98
C GLN A 509 -1.75 -34.46 -53.03
N ALA A 510 -1.40 -35.69 -52.62
CA ALA A 510 -1.41 -36.85 -53.51
C ALA A 510 -2.81 -37.22 -54.02
N ASN A 511 -3.87 -36.88 -53.27
CA ASN A 511 -5.25 -37.08 -53.68
C ASN A 511 -5.74 -35.94 -54.59
N GLU A 512 -5.40 -34.70 -54.28
CA GLU A 512 -5.67 -33.52 -55.12
C GLU A 512 -5.06 -33.67 -56.53
N GLN A 513 -3.81 -34.14 -56.61
CA GLN A 513 -3.16 -34.45 -57.90
C GLN A 513 -3.90 -35.54 -58.70
N ARG A 514 -4.60 -36.49 -58.05
CA ARG A 514 -5.44 -37.48 -58.73
C ARG A 514 -6.71 -36.83 -59.27
N TYR A 515 -7.34 -35.95 -58.50
CA TYR A 515 -8.51 -35.18 -58.96
C TYR A 515 -8.18 -34.24 -60.13
N SER A 516 -7.02 -33.56 -60.13
CA SER A 516 -6.60 -32.73 -61.27
C SER A 516 -6.42 -33.57 -62.54
N LYS A 517 -5.69 -34.69 -62.46
CA LYS A 517 -5.50 -35.60 -63.60
C LYS A 517 -6.81 -36.19 -64.13
N LEU A 518 -7.77 -36.47 -63.24
CA LEU A 518 -9.11 -36.93 -63.64
C LEU A 518 -9.90 -35.81 -64.36
N LYS A 519 -9.82 -34.57 -63.88
CA LYS A 519 -10.43 -33.37 -64.48
C LYS A 519 -9.81 -33.05 -65.85
N GLU A 520 -8.49 -33.19 -66.00
CA GLU A 520 -7.77 -33.09 -67.27
C GLU A 520 -8.27 -34.13 -68.27
N LYS A 521 -8.36 -35.42 -67.88
CA LYS A 521 -8.87 -36.49 -68.75
C LYS A 521 -10.34 -36.35 -69.11
N TYR A 522 -11.17 -35.80 -68.22
CA TYR A 522 -12.55 -35.44 -68.54
C TYR A 522 -12.61 -34.31 -69.59
N ASN A 523 -11.81 -33.26 -69.42
CA ASN A 523 -11.73 -32.15 -70.39
C ASN A 523 -11.20 -32.61 -71.76
N GLU A 524 -10.19 -33.48 -71.81
CA GLU A 524 -9.71 -34.11 -73.04
C GLU A 524 -10.84 -34.87 -73.75
N LEU A 525 -11.62 -35.67 -73.01
CA LEU A 525 -12.72 -36.46 -73.58
C LEU A 525 -13.81 -35.55 -74.17
N VAL A 526 -14.18 -34.47 -73.47
CA VAL A 526 -15.15 -33.46 -73.95
C VAL A 526 -14.64 -32.75 -75.22
N GLN A 527 -13.37 -32.33 -75.26
CA GLN A 527 -12.80 -31.71 -76.46
C GLN A 527 -12.69 -32.69 -77.63
N ASN A 528 -12.30 -33.93 -77.39
CA ASN A 528 -12.24 -34.97 -78.42
C ASN A 528 -13.63 -35.27 -79.01
N HIS A 529 -14.67 -35.33 -78.18
CA HIS A 529 -16.05 -35.47 -78.64
C HIS A 529 -16.48 -34.30 -79.54
N ALA A 530 -16.21 -33.05 -79.11
CA ALA A 530 -16.50 -31.87 -79.91
C ALA A 530 -15.68 -31.80 -81.22
N ALA A 531 -14.44 -32.28 -81.23
CA ALA A 531 -13.59 -32.36 -82.42
C ALA A 531 -14.08 -33.44 -83.41
N LEU A 532 -14.54 -34.60 -82.91
CA LEU A 532 -15.12 -35.67 -83.72
C LEU A 532 -16.42 -35.24 -84.39
N LEU A 533 -17.30 -34.50 -83.70
CA LEU A 533 -18.52 -33.93 -84.28
C LEU A 533 -18.20 -32.98 -85.46
N ARG A 534 -17.20 -32.09 -85.31
CA ARG A 534 -16.74 -31.21 -86.40
C ARG A 534 -16.13 -32.00 -87.57
N LYS A 535 -15.32 -33.03 -87.30
CA LYS A 535 -14.77 -33.91 -88.34
C LYS A 535 -15.85 -34.67 -89.10
N ASN A 536 -16.90 -35.14 -88.44
CA ASN A 536 -18.00 -35.86 -89.08
C ASN A 536 -18.75 -34.96 -90.08
N ALA A 537 -19.05 -33.70 -89.70
CA ALA A 537 -19.64 -32.71 -90.59
C ALA A 537 -18.73 -32.38 -91.80
N GLU A 538 -17.42 -32.16 -91.59
CA GLU A 538 -16.50 -31.84 -92.68
C GLU A 538 -16.22 -33.04 -93.61
N VAL A 539 -16.15 -34.28 -93.09
CA VAL A 539 -16.05 -35.49 -93.93
C VAL A 539 -17.30 -35.67 -94.78
N THR A 540 -18.50 -35.44 -94.21
CA THR A 540 -19.76 -35.48 -94.95
C THR A 540 -19.75 -34.51 -96.14
N LYS A 541 -19.17 -33.31 -95.96
CA LYS A 541 -18.99 -32.30 -97.01
C LYS A 541 -17.92 -32.71 -98.04
N GLN A 542 -16.76 -33.20 -97.60
CA GLN A 542 -15.66 -33.61 -98.50
C GLN A 542 -16.03 -34.80 -99.39
N VAL A 543 -16.82 -35.77 -98.90
CA VAL A 543 -17.35 -36.89 -99.70
C VAL A 543 -18.24 -36.42 -100.86
N SER A 544 -18.92 -35.28 -100.72
CA SER A 544 -19.72 -34.72 -101.82
C SER A 544 -18.87 -34.06 -102.92
N VAL A 545 -17.73 -33.46 -102.56
CA VAL A 545 -16.81 -32.78 -103.49
C VAL A 545 -15.89 -33.78 -104.21
N ALA A 546 -15.33 -34.75 -103.48
CA ALA A 546 -14.38 -35.72 -104.05
C ALA A 546 -15.00 -36.57 -105.18
N ARG A 547 -16.31 -36.86 -105.09
CA ARG A 547 -17.07 -37.58 -106.14
C ARG A 547 -17.14 -36.84 -107.47
N GLN A 548 -16.98 -35.52 -107.49
CA GLN A 548 -16.99 -34.73 -108.71
C GLN A 548 -15.58 -34.68 -109.35
N ALA A 549 -14.55 -34.38 -108.55
CA ALA A 549 -13.19 -34.16 -109.05
C ALA A 549 -12.47 -35.44 -109.53
N GLN A 550 -12.90 -36.63 -109.09
CA GLN A 550 -12.29 -37.89 -109.51
C GLN A 550 -12.48 -38.19 -111.01
N VAL A 551 -13.51 -37.62 -111.66
CA VAL A 551 -13.81 -37.85 -113.08
C VAL A 551 -12.83 -37.15 -114.01
N ASP A 552 -12.28 -36.00 -113.61
CA ASP A 552 -11.47 -35.14 -114.47
C ASP A 552 -9.97 -35.53 -114.45
N LEU A 553 -9.47 -35.99 -113.30
CA LEU A 553 -8.04 -36.14 -113.01
C LEU A 553 -7.39 -37.38 -113.67
N GLU A 554 -8.17 -38.40 -114.05
CA GLU A 554 -7.65 -39.57 -114.79
C GLU A 554 -7.19 -39.22 -116.22
N ARG A 555 -7.53 -38.03 -116.72
CA ARG A 555 -7.27 -37.61 -118.11
C ARG A 555 -5.87 -37.03 -118.35
N GLU A 556 -5.24 -36.39 -117.36
CA GLU A 556 -4.04 -35.56 -117.57
C GLU A 556 -2.73 -36.24 -117.17
N LYS A 557 -2.76 -37.32 -116.38
CA LYS A 557 -1.55 -37.98 -115.85
C LYS A 557 -0.59 -38.54 -116.91
N LYS A 558 -1.06 -38.77 -118.14
CA LYS A 558 -0.41 -39.67 -119.12
C LYS A 558 0.70 -39.03 -119.98
N GLU A 559 0.95 -37.72 -119.87
CA GLU A 559 1.77 -36.99 -120.87
C GLU A 559 3.12 -36.45 -120.36
N LEU A 560 3.50 -36.65 -119.10
CA LEU A 560 4.61 -35.89 -118.47
C LEU A 560 5.93 -36.66 -118.18
N GLU A 561 5.95 -37.99 -118.22
CA GLU A 561 7.06 -38.79 -117.64
C GLU A 561 8.34 -38.91 -118.52
N ASP A 562 8.27 -38.67 -119.84
CA ASP A 562 9.33 -39.05 -120.79
C ASP A 562 10.58 -38.13 -120.90
N SER A 563 10.67 -37.03 -120.13
CA SER A 563 11.58 -35.91 -120.46
C SER A 563 12.91 -35.80 -119.68
N PHE A 564 13.09 -36.48 -118.55
CA PHE A 564 14.07 -36.08 -117.51
C PHE A 564 15.54 -36.53 -117.73
N GLN A 565 15.80 -37.58 -118.52
CA GLN A 565 16.90 -38.53 -118.25
C GLN A 565 18.30 -38.24 -118.87
N ARG A 566 18.68 -37.01 -119.28
CA ARG A 566 19.78 -36.81 -120.28
C ARG A 566 21.03 -35.97 -119.93
N ILE A 567 21.21 -35.44 -118.71
CA ILE A 567 22.17 -34.30 -118.48
C ILE A 567 23.42 -34.63 -117.61
N SER A 568 23.58 -35.83 -117.04
CA SER A 568 24.36 -35.98 -115.79
C SER A 568 25.91 -36.21 -115.84
N ASP A 569 26.54 -36.56 -116.96
CA ASP A 569 27.71 -37.49 -116.89
C ASP A 569 29.15 -36.95 -117.12
N GLN A 570 29.40 -35.63 -117.31
CA GLN A 570 30.64 -35.18 -117.97
C GLN A 570 31.85 -34.72 -117.08
N ALA A 571 31.75 -34.62 -115.75
CA ALA A 571 32.59 -33.67 -114.98
C ALA A 571 33.96 -34.12 -114.38
N GLN A 572 34.33 -35.41 -114.34
CA GLN A 572 35.07 -35.95 -113.16
C GLN A 572 36.53 -36.48 -113.34
N ARG A 573 37.49 -35.80 -114.03
CA ARG A 573 38.84 -36.41 -114.29
C ARG A 573 40.11 -35.49 -114.39
N LYS A 574 40.51 -34.67 -113.40
CA LYS A 574 41.75 -33.82 -113.54
C LYS A 574 42.66 -33.46 -112.33
N THR A 575 42.46 -33.93 -111.09
CA THR A 575 42.92 -33.15 -109.90
C THR A 575 44.12 -33.67 -109.05
N GLN A 576 44.82 -34.75 -109.38
CA GLN A 576 45.46 -35.59 -108.32
C GLN A 576 47.00 -35.53 -108.09
N GLU A 577 47.79 -34.67 -108.76
CA GLU A 577 49.27 -34.79 -108.77
C GLU A 577 50.09 -33.74 -107.96
N GLN A 578 49.48 -32.90 -107.10
CA GLN A 578 50.16 -31.70 -106.54
C GLN A 578 50.58 -31.73 -105.05
N THR A 579 50.39 -32.81 -104.30
CA THR A 579 50.30 -32.73 -102.82
C THR A 579 51.59 -32.90 -101.97
N GLU A 580 52.69 -33.45 -102.48
CA GLU A 580 53.75 -34.00 -101.61
C GLU A 580 54.78 -33.00 -101.01
N VAL A 581 54.89 -31.77 -101.52
CA VAL A 581 56.00 -30.84 -101.15
C VAL A 581 55.73 -30.04 -99.86
N LEU A 582 54.48 -29.99 -99.38
CA LEU A 582 54.03 -29.01 -98.38
C LEU A 582 54.40 -29.38 -96.92
N GLU A 583 54.74 -30.64 -96.63
CA GLU A 583 54.71 -31.15 -95.26
C GLU A 583 55.93 -30.78 -94.40
N ASN A 584 57.14 -30.79 -94.96
CA ASN A 584 58.38 -30.61 -94.19
C ASN A 584 58.51 -29.23 -93.52
N LEU A 585 57.98 -28.16 -94.13
CA LEU A 585 58.07 -26.79 -93.58
C LEU A 585 57.17 -26.56 -92.35
N LYS A 586 56.24 -27.47 -92.04
CA LYS A 586 55.32 -27.32 -90.90
C LYS A 586 55.99 -27.55 -89.55
N GLN A 587 57.06 -28.36 -89.51
CA GLN A 587 57.53 -28.96 -88.27
C GLN A 587 58.44 -28.03 -87.44
N GLU A 588 59.26 -27.21 -88.08
CA GLU A 588 60.13 -26.22 -87.41
C GLU A 588 59.35 -25.05 -86.79
N LEU A 589 58.19 -24.70 -87.36
CA LEU A 589 57.31 -23.63 -86.85
C LEU A 589 56.63 -24.01 -85.51
N ALA A 590 56.61 -25.28 -85.14
CA ALA A 590 55.92 -25.77 -83.95
C ALA A 590 56.74 -25.55 -82.66
N THR A 591 58.06 -25.79 -82.69
CA THR A 591 58.92 -25.78 -81.49
C THR A 591 59.07 -24.37 -80.91
N SER A 592 59.41 -23.39 -81.75
CA SER A 592 59.62 -21.99 -81.34
C SER A 592 58.39 -21.35 -80.68
N LYS A 593 57.17 -21.79 -81.03
CA LYS A 593 55.93 -21.31 -80.38
C LYS A 593 55.79 -21.76 -78.93
N GLN A 594 56.32 -22.93 -78.58
CA GLN A 594 56.08 -23.55 -77.28
C GLN A 594 56.90 -22.88 -76.16
N GLU A 595 58.11 -22.43 -76.46
CA GLU A 595 58.96 -21.67 -75.52
C GLU A 595 58.36 -20.29 -75.19
N LEU A 596 57.85 -19.60 -76.23
CA LEU A 596 57.24 -18.27 -76.12
C LEU A 596 56.00 -18.29 -75.20
N GLN A 597 55.20 -19.35 -75.26
CA GLN A 597 53.99 -19.52 -74.46
C GLN A 597 54.28 -19.68 -72.95
N ILE A 598 55.40 -20.30 -72.58
CA ILE A 598 55.79 -20.48 -71.16
C ILE A 598 56.16 -19.13 -70.52
N VAL A 599 56.88 -18.27 -71.25
CA VAL A 599 57.27 -16.94 -70.77
C VAL A 599 56.05 -16.03 -70.59
N GLN A 600 55.06 -16.09 -71.50
CA GLN A 600 53.80 -15.35 -71.34
C GLN A 600 53.06 -15.74 -70.06
N GLY A 601 52.89 -17.04 -69.79
CA GLY A 601 52.21 -17.51 -68.57
C GLY A 601 52.91 -17.09 -67.27
N SER A 602 54.24 -16.96 -67.27
CA SER A 602 54.97 -16.45 -66.09
C SER A 602 54.75 -14.95 -65.87
N LEU A 603 54.58 -14.15 -66.93
CA LEU A 603 54.36 -12.72 -66.85
C LEU A 603 52.94 -12.39 -66.35
N GLU A 604 51.93 -13.11 -66.86
CA GLU A 604 50.52 -12.92 -66.47
C GLU A 604 50.28 -13.21 -64.98
N ASN A 605 50.89 -14.28 -64.44
CA ASN A 605 50.81 -14.59 -63.01
C ASN A 605 51.43 -13.50 -62.12
N SER A 606 52.53 -12.89 -62.55
CA SER A 606 53.16 -11.77 -61.83
C SER A 606 52.22 -10.56 -61.81
N ALA A 607 51.69 -10.16 -62.97
CA ALA A 607 50.78 -9.02 -63.11
C ALA A 607 49.48 -9.19 -62.29
N GLN A 608 48.92 -10.40 -62.23
CA GLN A 608 47.75 -10.70 -61.38
C GLN A 608 48.06 -10.53 -59.88
N SER A 609 49.28 -10.87 -59.44
CA SER A 609 49.67 -10.68 -58.04
C SER A 609 49.84 -9.20 -57.67
N GLU A 610 50.39 -8.40 -58.58
CA GLU A 610 50.58 -6.95 -58.41
C GLU A 610 49.24 -6.19 -58.40
N ALA A 611 48.31 -6.56 -59.29
CA ALA A 611 46.93 -6.07 -59.30
C ALA A 611 46.17 -6.40 -58.00
N LYS A 612 46.46 -7.54 -57.37
CA LYS A 612 45.84 -7.93 -56.09
C LYS A 612 46.35 -7.08 -54.91
N TRP A 613 47.66 -6.84 -54.82
CA TRP A 613 48.22 -6.04 -53.74
C TRP A 613 47.85 -4.56 -53.85
N THR A 614 47.81 -4.01 -55.07
CA THR A 614 47.36 -2.62 -55.30
C THR A 614 45.90 -2.41 -54.91
N ALA A 615 45.00 -3.36 -55.22
CA ALA A 615 43.62 -3.32 -54.74
C ALA A 615 43.52 -3.37 -53.20
N GLN A 616 44.30 -4.24 -52.55
CA GLN A 616 44.29 -4.33 -51.09
C GLN A 616 44.86 -3.07 -50.40
N ILE A 617 45.77 -2.34 -51.05
CA ILE A 617 46.23 -1.03 -50.57
C ILE A 617 45.10 0.00 -50.67
N THR A 618 44.39 0.10 -51.80
CA THR A 618 43.33 1.11 -51.96
C THR A 618 42.12 0.88 -51.03
N ASP A 619 41.80 -0.37 -50.69
CA ASP A 619 40.81 -0.66 -49.64
C ASP A 619 41.29 -0.19 -48.25
N LEU A 620 42.55 -0.42 -47.88
CA LEU A 620 43.12 0.02 -46.61
C LEU A 620 43.24 1.56 -46.49
N GLU A 621 43.52 2.25 -47.59
CA GLU A 621 43.52 3.73 -47.61
C GLU A 621 42.12 4.30 -47.41
N LYS A 622 41.11 3.70 -48.03
CA LYS A 622 39.70 4.06 -47.84
C LYS A 622 39.23 3.82 -46.41
N ASP A 623 39.62 2.70 -45.80
CA ASP A 623 39.32 2.40 -44.40
C ASP A 623 39.98 3.43 -43.46
N ARG A 624 41.27 3.75 -43.67
CA ARG A 624 42.00 4.81 -42.95
C ARG A 624 41.27 6.15 -43.00
N ASP A 625 40.83 6.57 -44.18
CA ASP A 625 40.20 7.89 -44.37
C ASP A 625 38.76 7.94 -43.80
N SER A 626 38.07 6.79 -43.77
CA SER A 626 36.80 6.64 -43.06
C SER A 626 36.97 6.76 -41.54
N LEU A 627 38.02 6.14 -40.97
CA LEU A 627 38.35 6.21 -39.55
C LEU A 627 38.80 7.63 -39.15
N MET A 628 39.58 8.31 -40.00
CA MET A 628 39.99 9.70 -39.78
C MET A 628 38.78 10.64 -39.73
N SER A 629 37.83 10.46 -40.64
CA SER A 629 36.56 11.20 -40.66
C SER A 629 35.71 10.94 -39.42
N ALA A 630 35.67 9.68 -38.95
CA ALA A 630 34.97 9.32 -37.71
C ALA A 630 35.62 9.92 -36.46
N MET A 631 36.96 9.98 -36.38
CA MET A 631 37.66 10.63 -35.26
C MET A 631 37.37 12.14 -35.21
N ALA A 632 37.41 12.85 -36.35
CA ALA A 632 37.10 14.28 -36.40
C ALA A 632 35.69 14.58 -35.88
N CYS A 633 34.69 13.78 -36.30
CA CYS A 633 33.32 13.88 -35.81
C CYS A 633 33.22 13.63 -34.29
N ARG A 634 33.95 12.65 -33.73
CA ARG A 634 34.01 12.42 -32.27
C ARG A 634 34.71 13.53 -31.50
N GLU A 635 35.69 14.21 -32.10
CA GLU A 635 36.37 15.34 -31.46
C GLU A 635 35.46 16.57 -31.37
N GLU A 636 34.62 16.80 -32.38
CA GLU A 636 33.57 17.84 -32.37
C GLU A 636 32.41 17.52 -31.40
N GLU A 637 32.00 16.25 -31.29
CA GLU A 637 31.08 15.82 -30.21
C GLU A 637 31.67 16.08 -28.82
N LEU A 638 32.98 15.81 -28.62
CA LEU A 638 33.65 15.99 -27.33
C LEU A 638 33.89 17.45 -26.96
N SER A 639 34.07 18.36 -27.92
CA SER A 639 34.12 19.80 -27.62
C SER A 639 32.73 20.32 -27.22
N ALA A 640 31.69 19.99 -27.97
CA ALA A 640 30.30 20.38 -27.66
C ALA A 640 29.85 19.86 -26.28
N LEU A 641 30.22 18.64 -25.89
CA LEU A 641 29.94 18.09 -24.56
C LEU A 641 30.69 18.82 -23.42
N ARG A 642 31.90 19.34 -23.67
CA ARG A 642 32.66 20.13 -22.68
C ARG A 642 32.02 21.49 -22.44
N GLU A 643 31.60 22.18 -23.50
CA GLU A 643 30.89 23.47 -23.39
C GLU A 643 29.55 23.32 -22.65
N GLN A 644 28.82 22.23 -22.90
CA GLN A 644 27.60 21.90 -22.16
C GLN A 644 27.87 21.59 -20.68
N LEU A 645 28.98 20.93 -20.35
CA LEU A 645 29.37 20.65 -18.96
C LEU A 645 29.68 21.96 -18.21
N GLU A 646 30.49 22.85 -18.77
CA GLU A 646 30.82 24.13 -18.14
C GLU A 646 29.57 25.02 -17.94
N TYR A 647 28.69 25.08 -18.95
CA TYR A 647 27.41 25.80 -18.89
C TYR A 647 26.46 25.22 -17.83
N THR A 648 26.39 23.90 -17.67
CA THR A 648 25.57 23.28 -16.62
C THR A 648 26.15 23.48 -15.23
N GLN A 649 27.48 23.50 -15.08
CA GLN A 649 28.15 23.73 -13.80
C GLN A 649 28.00 25.18 -13.32
N LEU A 650 28.01 26.18 -14.22
CA LEU A 650 27.72 27.58 -13.89
C LEU A 650 26.23 27.83 -13.58
N LYS A 651 25.32 27.03 -14.18
CA LYS A 651 23.90 26.99 -13.74
C LYS A 651 23.74 26.36 -12.36
N LEU A 652 24.51 25.34 -12.02
CA LEU A 652 24.41 24.66 -10.73
C LEU A 652 24.80 25.58 -9.57
N SER A 653 25.89 26.35 -9.71
CA SER A 653 26.32 27.30 -8.66
C SER A 653 25.32 28.44 -8.45
N SER A 654 24.81 29.04 -9.53
CA SER A 654 23.78 30.09 -9.45
C SER A 654 22.44 29.57 -8.90
N ALA A 655 22.06 28.33 -9.20
CA ALA A 655 20.92 27.67 -8.56
C ALA A 655 21.16 27.45 -7.05
N GLN A 656 22.35 26.98 -6.66
CA GLN A 656 22.71 26.75 -5.26
C GLN A 656 22.71 28.05 -4.43
N GLU A 657 23.23 29.16 -4.98
CA GLU A 657 23.10 30.49 -4.34
C GLU A 657 21.64 30.92 -4.15
N SER A 658 20.76 30.60 -5.11
CA SER A 658 19.34 30.96 -5.01
C SER A 658 18.61 30.13 -3.93
N ILE A 659 19.01 28.87 -3.75
CA ILE A 659 18.49 27.96 -2.71
C ILE A 659 18.90 28.47 -1.33
N CYS A 660 20.20 28.74 -1.10
CA CYS A 660 20.69 29.24 0.19
C CYS A 660 20.11 30.60 0.62
N ARG A 661 19.55 31.39 -0.32
CA ARG A 661 18.79 32.62 -0.01
C ARG A 661 17.35 32.27 0.36
N LEU A 662 16.69 31.44 -0.46
CA LEU A 662 15.31 31.00 -0.23
C LEU A 662 15.13 30.27 1.11
N GLU A 663 16.08 29.43 1.51
CA GLU A 663 16.07 28.73 2.81
C GLU A 663 16.09 29.72 4.00
N LYS A 664 16.92 30.78 3.91
CA LYS A 664 16.98 31.82 4.94
C LYS A 664 15.70 32.65 5.02
N ASP A 665 15.10 32.97 3.87
CA ASP A 665 13.82 33.68 3.82
C ASP A 665 12.67 32.79 4.35
N GLN A 666 12.71 31.48 4.09
CA GLN A 666 11.77 30.50 4.66
C GLN A 666 11.93 30.35 6.18
N HIS A 667 13.16 30.26 6.70
CA HIS A 667 13.42 30.17 8.14
C HIS A 667 12.86 31.39 8.89
N LYS A 668 13.06 32.61 8.35
CA LYS A 668 12.48 33.85 8.89
C LYS A 668 10.94 33.84 8.86
N MET A 669 10.34 33.38 7.76
CA MET A 669 8.88 33.26 7.64
C MET A 669 8.30 32.28 8.66
N LEU A 670 8.94 31.12 8.87
CA LEU A 670 8.50 30.10 9.82
C LEU A 670 8.56 30.60 11.27
N LEU A 671 9.63 31.33 11.65
CA LEU A 671 9.74 31.94 12.97
C LEU A 671 8.64 32.97 13.23
N ALA A 672 8.39 33.86 12.26
CA ALA A 672 7.35 34.89 12.37
C ALA A 672 5.93 34.29 12.46
N GLU A 673 5.64 33.20 11.75
CA GLU A 673 4.34 32.53 11.82
C GLU A 673 4.16 31.75 13.14
N ALA A 674 5.21 31.07 13.62
CA ALA A 674 5.19 30.41 14.92
C ALA A 674 5.03 31.40 16.09
N ARG A 675 5.71 32.56 16.03
CA ARG A 675 5.51 33.68 16.97
C ARG A 675 4.05 34.14 16.98
N ARG A 676 3.47 34.39 15.80
CA ARG A 676 2.07 34.84 15.68
C ARG A 676 1.07 33.82 16.21
N ALA A 677 1.28 32.53 15.94
CA ALA A 677 0.45 31.45 16.47
C ALA A 677 0.56 31.33 18.00
N ALA A 678 1.77 31.45 18.54
CA ALA A 678 2.03 31.49 19.98
C ALA A 678 1.31 32.66 20.66
N GLU A 679 1.40 33.86 20.08
CA GLU A 679 0.71 35.05 20.59
C GLU A 679 -0.82 34.91 20.55
N GLN A 680 -1.39 34.34 19.49
CA GLN A 680 -2.83 34.08 19.41
C GLN A 680 -3.32 33.11 20.50
N VAL A 681 -2.55 32.05 20.81
CA VAL A 681 -2.87 31.10 21.88
C VAL A 681 -2.87 31.78 23.26
N VAL A 682 -1.91 32.66 23.54
CA VAL A 682 -1.84 33.39 24.82
C VAL A 682 -2.88 34.52 24.91
N GLN A 683 -3.18 35.21 23.80
CA GLN A 683 -4.23 36.23 23.74
C GLN A 683 -5.62 35.62 23.97
N GLU A 684 -5.93 34.48 23.35
CA GLU A 684 -7.22 33.80 23.56
C GLU A 684 -7.33 33.23 24.99
N ALA A 685 -6.24 32.72 25.56
CA ALA A 685 -6.20 32.31 26.96
C ALA A 685 -6.51 33.47 27.92
N LEU A 686 -5.94 34.65 27.68
CA LEU A 686 -6.24 35.87 28.43
C LEU A 686 -7.70 36.32 28.22
N ARG A 687 -8.23 36.27 27.00
CA ARG A 687 -9.63 36.63 26.72
C ARG A 687 -10.62 35.73 27.46
N LEU A 688 -10.40 34.41 27.41
CA LEU A 688 -11.19 33.40 28.13
C LEU A 688 -11.03 33.48 29.66
N PHE A 689 -9.95 34.09 30.15
CA PHE A 689 -9.73 34.35 31.58
C PHE A 689 -10.49 35.61 32.07
N GLU A 690 -10.86 36.52 31.19
CA GLU A 690 -11.66 37.71 31.52
C GLU A 690 -13.18 37.50 31.33
N GLU A 691 -13.59 36.48 30.57
CA GLU A 691 -14.97 36.04 30.44
C GLU A 691 -15.30 34.92 31.46
N PRO A 692 -16.13 35.14 32.49
CA PRO A 692 -16.40 34.16 33.54
C PRO A 692 -17.31 33.03 33.03
N THR A 693 -16.71 32.08 32.31
CA THR A 693 -17.35 30.83 31.90
C THR A 693 -17.55 29.89 33.09
N LEU A 694 -18.70 29.20 33.14
CA LEU A 694 -19.06 28.29 34.23
C LEU A 694 -18.29 26.96 34.15
N SER A 695 -16.99 27.02 34.44
CA SER A 695 -16.16 25.81 34.60
C SER A 695 -16.61 25.03 35.84
N SER A 696 -17.27 23.90 35.61
CA SER A 696 -17.69 22.98 36.68
C SER A 696 -16.51 22.20 37.31
N CYS A 697 -15.30 22.36 36.80
CA CYS A 697 -14.11 21.62 37.26
C CYS A 697 -13.13 22.57 37.95
N ALA A 698 -13.28 22.73 39.28
CA ALA A 698 -12.34 23.49 40.09
C ALA A 698 -11.03 22.69 40.27
N GLY A 699 -9.89 23.37 40.13
CA GLY A 699 -8.55 22.82 40.21
C GLY A 699 -8.03 22.62 41.64
N SER A 700 -6.80 22.14 41.76
CA SER A 700 -6.03 22.13 43.01
C SER A 700 -4.74 22.93 42.83
N ALA A 701 -4.29 23.59 43.89
CA ALA A 701 -3.06 24.39 43.86
C ALA A 701 -1.82 23.53 43.54
N ASP A 702 -1.80 22.25 43.94
CA ASP A 702 -0.81 21.25 43.50
C ASP A 702 -0.67 21.17 41.97
N HIS A 703 -1.80 21.18 41.25
CA HIS A 703 -1.80 21.04 39.80
C HIS A 703 -1.29 22.31 39.13
N LEU A 704 -1.64 23.48 39.68
CA LEU A 704 -1.09 24.77 39.24
C LEU A 704 0.42 24.84 39.47
N LEU A 705 0.93 24.43 40.63
CA LEU A 705 2.36 24.33 40.92
C LEU A 705 3.09 23.38 39.94
N SER A 706 2.49 22.23 39.63
CA SER A 706 3.04 21.30 38.63
C SER A 706 3.13 21.92 37.23
N LYS A 707 2.18 22.78 36.86
CA LYS A 707 2.19 23.51 35.58
C LYS A 707 3.25 24.60 35.59
N VAL A 708 3.29 25.46 36.62
CA VAL A 708 4.29 26.52 36.80
C VAL A 708 5.72 25.97 36.71
N ASN A 709 6.02 24.84 37.36
CA ASN A 709 7.33 24.20 37.27
C ASN A 709 7.67 23.72 35.84
N SER A 710 6.68 23.19 35.11
CA SER A 710 6.84 22.80 33.70
C SER A 710 7.12 24.01 32.81
N THR A 711 6.39 25.11 33.05
CA THR A 711 6.53 26.39 32.36
C THR A 711 7.92 27.01 32.59
N SER A 712 8.43 27.02 33.82
CA SER A 712 9.77 27.53 34.15
C SER A 712 10.88 26.78 33.39
N SER A 713 10.80 25.44 33.34
CA SER A 713 11.77 24.62 32.59
C SER A 713 11.69 24.86 31.07
N CYS A 714 10.49 25.14 30.53
CA CYS A 714 10.32 25.51 29.13
C CYS A 714 10.99 26.86 28.78
N ILE A 715 11.04 27.82 29.70
CA ILE A 715 11.73 29.11 29.48
C ILE A 715 13.24 28.88 29.36
N GLU A 716 13.82 28.07 30.24
CA GLU A 716 15.24 27.68 30.17
C GLU A 716 15.59 26.94 28.87
N GLN A 717 14.70 26.03 28.43
CA GLN A 717 14.86 25.33 27.15
C GLN A 717 14.77 26.30 25.96
N LEU A 718 13.87 27.27 25.98
CA LEU A 718 13.70 28.25 24.91
C LEU A 718 14.94 29.16 24.77
N GLU A 719 15.47 29.68 25.89
CA GLU A 719 16.72 30.47 25.91
C GLU A 719 17.90 29.68 25.30
N LYS A 720 18.00 28.39 25.64
CA LYS A 720 18.99 27.47 25.07
C LYS A 720 18.79 27.26 23.56
N CYS A 721 17.57 26.96 23.10
CA CYS A 721 17.30 26.74 21.69
C CYS A 721 17.48 28.00 20.83
N TRP A 722 17.17 29.19 21.37
CA TRP A 722 17.49 30.47 20.72
C TRP A 722 19.01 30.67 20.58
N SER A 723 19.76 30.41 21.65
CA SER A 723 21.23 30.47 21.64
C SER A 723 21.86 29.50 20.62
N GLN A 724 21.27 28.33 20.42
CA GLN A 724 21.68 27.36 19.41
C GLN A 724 21.35 27.85 17.99
N TYR A 725 20.16 28.42 17.75
CA TYR A 725 19.77 29.00 16.47
C TYR A 725 20.65 30.17 16.04
N LEU A 726 21.05 31.05 16.97
CA LEU A 726 22.01 32.13 16.69
C LEU A 726 23.40 31.60 16.28
N ALA A 727 23.85 30.49 16.85
CA ALA A 727 25.12 29.85 16.51
C ALA A 727 25.05 29.04 15.20
N CYS A 728 23.90 28.45 14.88
CA CYS A 728 23.65 27.66 13.68
C CYS A 728 22.21 27.89 13.15
N PRO A 729 22.00 28.87 12.26
CA PRO A 729 20.66 29.21 11.73
C PRO A 729 19.99 28.12 10.87
N GLU A 730 20.66 26.98 10.66
CA GLU A 730 20.13 25.81 9.95
C GLU A 730 19.21 24.96 10.87
N ASP A 731 19.47 24.89 12.18
CA ASP A 731 18.56 24.23 13.13
C ASP A 731 17.60 25.22 13.80
N ILE A 732 16.57 25.60 13.05
CA ILE A 732 15.42 26.34 13.55
C ILE A 732 14.42 25.45 14.33
N SER A 733 14.59 24.11 14.30
CA SER A 733 13.53 23.16 14.67
C SER A 733 13.24 23.13 16.19
N GLY A 734 14.28 23.10 17.01
CA GLY A 734 14.16 23.15 18.48
C GLY A 734 13.60 24.47 18.99
N LEU A 735 13.88 25.56 18.28
CA LEU A 735 13.35 26.90 18.59
C LEU A 735 11.83 26.98 18.32
N LEU A 736 11.37 26.61 17.12
CA LEU A 736 9.93 26.63 16.78
C LEU A 736 9.11 25.76 17.75
N HIS A 737 9.64 24.59 18.13
CA HIS A 737 9.02 23.73 19.13
C HIS A 737 8.92 24.41 20.50
N SER A 738 10.01 25.03 20.97
CA SER A 738 10.07 25.66 22.29
C SER A 738 9.18 26.92 22.38
N VAL A 739 9.08 27.71 21.31
CA VAL A 739 8.13 28.86 21.22
C VAL A 739 6.68 28.38 21.29
N THR A 740 6.35 27.31 20.56
CA THR A 740 5.00 26.73 20.55
C THR A 740 4.64 26.11 21.90
N LEU A 741 5.60 25.40 22.53
CA LEU A 741 5.44 24.77 23.84
C LEU A 741 5.23 25.82 24.94
N LEU A 742 5.99 26.92 24.92
CA LEU A 742 5.82 28.03 25.85
C LEU A 742 4.40 28.60 25.79
N ALA A 743 3.85 28.84 24.59
CA ALA A 743 2.50 29.37 24.43
C ALA A 743 1.42 28.45 25.04
N HIS A 744 1.53 27.14 24.83
CA HIS A 744 0.61 26.17 25.42
C HIS A 744 0.75 26.07 26.94
N LEU A 745 1.98 26.03 27.47
CA LEU A 745 2.21 26.01 28.92
C LEU A 745 1.79 27.32 29.61
N THR A 746 1.90 28.45 28.92
CA THR A 746 1.38 29.75 29.36
C THR A 746 -0.15 29.71 29.45
N SER A 747 -0.81 29.24 28.40
CA SER A 747 -2.27 29.08 28.34
C SER A 747 -2.78 28.15 29.44
N ASP A 748 -2.17 26.97 29.60
CA ASP A 748 -2.46 26.03 30.69
C ASP A 748 -2.29 26.69 32.07
N THR A 749 -1.22 27.43 32.29
CA THR A 749 -0.95 28.10 33.58
C THR A 749 -2.01 29.16 33.90
N ILE A 750 -2.49 29.90 32.89
CA ILE A 750 -3.58 30.87 33.03
C ILE A 750 -4.92 30.16 33.33
N VAL A 751 -5.27 29.11 32.56
CA VAL A 751 -6.52 28.35 32.75
C VAL A 751 -6.56 27.63 34.11
N HIS A 752 -5.47 27.01 34.53
CA HIS A 752 -5.37 26.37 35.85
C HIS A 752 -5.29 27.40 37.00
N GLY A 753 -4.78 28.61 36.75
CA GLY A 753 -4.95 29.76 37.63
C GLY A 753 -6.42 30.02 37.91
N SER A 754 -7.22 30.25 36.86
CA SER A 754 -8.67 30.51 36.96
C SER A 754 -9.41 29.39 37.72
N ALA A 755 -9.14 28.14 37.36
CA ALA A 755 -9.74 26.98 38.03
C ALA A 755 -9.34 26.84 39.51
N THR A 756 -8.21 27.42 39.93
CA THR A 756 -7.76 27.45 41.33
C THR A 756 -8.37 28.62 42.09
N CYS A 757 -8.53 29.79 41.47
CA CYS A 757 -9.23 30.95 42.05
C CYS A 757 -10.65 30.60 42.51
N LEU A 758 -11.36 29.72 41.80
CA LEU A 758 -12.70 29.22 42.18
C LEU A 758 -12.75 28.45 43.54
N ARG A 759 -11.60 28.13 44.14
CA ARG A 759 -11.50 27.50 45.49
C ARG A 759 -10.68 28.33 46.49
N ALA A 760 -10.07 29.43 46.05
CA ALA A 760 -9.23 30.26 46.90
C ALA A 760 -10.08 31.23 47.76
N PRO A 761 -9.59 31.67 48.94
CA PRO A 761 -10.12 32.85 49.61
C PRO A 761 -10.05 34.08 48.68
N PRO A 762 -10.99 35.04 48.76
CA PRO A 762 -11.09 36.12 47.77
C PRO A 762 -9.81 36.95 47.63
N GLU A 763 -9.14 37.31 48.74
CA GLU A 763 -7.87 38.05 48.71
C GLU A 763 -6.76 37.30 47.97
N SER A 764 -6.70 35.97 48.12
CA SER A 764 -5.76 35.10 47.41
C SER A 764 -6.17 34.88 45.95
N ALA A 765 -7.48 34.81 45.67
CA ALA A 765 -8.04 34.66 44.33
C ALA A 765 -7.74 35.90 43.47
N ASP A 766 -8.00 37.10 43.98
CA ASP A 766 -7.71 38.36 43.29
C ASP A 766 -6.21 38.52 43.06
N SER A 767 -5.38 38.20 44.07
CA SER A 767 -3.91 38.21 43.94
C SER A 767 -3.40 37.24 42.87
N LEU A 768 -4.03 36.06 42.74
CA LEU A 768 -3.72 35.05 41.73
C LEU A 768 -4.21 35.46 40.34
N ILE A 769 -5.38 36.10 40.24
CA ILE A 769 -5.92 36.70 39.02
C ILE A 769 -4.94 37.71 38.42
N ASP A 770 -4.44 38.65 39.23
CA ASP A 770 -3.47 39.65 38.78
C ASP A 770 -2.09 39.05 38.48
N ALA A 771 -1.68 37.98 39.18
CA ALA A 771 -0.44 37.28 38.87
C ALA A 771 -0.51 36.55 37.51
N CYS A 772 -1.59 35.82 37.24
CA CYS A 772 -1.82 35.14 35.97
C CYS A 772 -2.01 36.12 34.80
N LYS A 773 -2.76 37.22 35.00
CA LYS A 773 -2.92 38.27 33.97
C LYS A 773 -1.61 38.96 33.63
N GLN A 774 -0.78 39.27 34.62
CA GLN A 774 0.53 39.87 34.33
C GLN A 774 1.45 38.86 33.63
N TYR A 775 1.50 37.60 34.10
CA TYR A 775 2.31 36.56 33.47
C TYR A 775 2.00 36.37 31.98
N GLY A 776 0.72 36.34 31.59
CA GLY A 776 0.33 36.26 30.17
C GLY A 776 0.77 37.49 29.36
N LYS A 777 0.72 38.69 29.94
CA LYS A 777 1.19 39.93 29.29
C LYS A 777 2.70 39.94 29.10
N GLU A 778 3.48 39.60 30.12
CA GLU A 778 4.95 39.49 30.01
C GLU A 778 5.35 38.43 28.98
N THR A 779 4.59 37.35 28.85
CA THR A 779 4.82 36.34 27.81
C THR A 779 4.60 36.89 26.41
N LEU A 780 3.55 37.69 26.18
CA LEU A 780 3.34 38.35 24.89
C LEU A 780 4.46 39.37 24.57
N THR A 781 4.91 40.13 25.56
CA THR A 781 6.06 41.04 25.42
C THR A 781 7.33 40.26 25.05
N TYR A 782 7.62 39.16 25.74
CA TYR A 782 8.78 38.30 25.45
C TYR A 782 8.72 37.69 24.04
N LEU A 783 7.55 37.17 23.64
CA LEU A 783 7.34 36.63 22.29
C LEU A 783 7.60 37.69 21.21
N SER A 784 7.19 38.96 21.43
CA SER A 784 7.40 40.04 20.47
C SER A 784 8.88 40.36 20.21
N PHE A 785 9.78 40.15 21.18
CA PHE A 785 11.22 40.37 20.99
C PHE A 785 11.87 39.36 20.01
N LEU A 786 11.24 38.21 19.77
CA LEU A 786 11.73 37.19 18.82
C LEU A 786 11.61 37.61 17.34
N GLU A 787 11.09 38.81 17.05
CA GLU A 787 10.85 39.32 15.68
C GLU A 787 12.12 39.86 14.98
N GLU A 788 13.11 40.36 15.71
CA GLU A 788 14.34 40.93 15.12
C GLU A 788 15.64 40.23 15.54
N GLU A 789 16.40 39.73 14.55
CA GLU A 789 17.74 39.12 14.69
C GLU A 789 18.78 40.00 15.42
N ARG A 790 18.47 41.27 15.69
CA ARG A 790 19.40 42.28 16.25
C ARG A 790 19.00 42.82 17.62
N ILE A 791 17.85 42.44 18.17
CA ILE A 791 17.32 43.00 19.43
C ILE A 791 17.61 42.10 20.64
N PHE A 792 17.87 40.80 20.42
CA PHE A 792 17.88 39.79 21.49
C PHE A 792 19.10 39.80 22.44
N GLU A 793 20.01 40.78 22.36
CA GLU A 793 20.94 41.07 23.47
C GLU A 793 20.21 41.63 24.71
N ASN A 794 18.96 42.12 24.55
CA ASN A 794 18.17 42.78 25.61
C ASN A 794 16.84 42.08 25.97
N ALA A 795 16.56 40.89 25.42
CA ALA A 795 15.25 40.24 25.58
C ALA A 795 15.16 39.43 26.89
N ASP A 796 14.86 40.13 27.98
CA ASP A 796 14.89 39.58 29.33
C ASP A 796 13.61 38.79 29.71
N SER A 797 13.79 37.57 30.22
CA SER A 797 12.72 36.71 30.73
C SER A 797 12.48 36.87 32.25
N THR A 798 13.23 37.71 32.96
CA THR A 798 13.06 37.92 34.41
C THR A 798 11.65 38.37 34.78
N ALA A 799 10.98 39.15 33.93
CA ALA A 799 9.60 39.60 34.15
C ALA A 799 8.61 38.42 34.19
N MET A 800 8.73 37.48 33.25
CA MET A 800 7.95 36.24 33.24
C MET A 800 8.28 35.36 34.45
N ARG A 801 9.58 35.14 34.73
CA ARG A 801 10.05 34.34 35.88
C ARG A 801 9.55 34.93 37.21
N SER A 802 9.57 36.25 37.37
CA SER A 802 9.06 36.97 38.54
C SER A 802 7.55 36.76 38.73
N CYS A 803 6.77 36.80 37.65
CA CYS A 803 5.34 36.50 37.72
C CYS A 803 5.07 35.03 38.06
N LEU A 804 5.84 34.08 37.52
CA LEU A 804 5.74 32.66 37.89
C LEU A 804 6.07 32.44 39.38
N THR A 805 7.12 33.08 39.92
CA THR A 805 7.45 33.02 41.37
C THR A 805 6.31 33.56 42.24
N ARG A 806 5.61 34.62 41.81
CA ARG A 806 4.39 35.11 42.49
C ARG A 806 3.25 34.08 42.48
N ILE A 807 3.01 33.44 41.32
CA ILE A 807 1.99 32.38 41.19
C ILE A 807 2.35 31.18 42.09
N THR A 808 3.63 30.78 42.15
CA THR A 808 4.12 29.74 43.06
C THR A 808 3.80 30.06 44.51
N ALA A 809 4.23 31.22 45.03
CA ALA A 809 4.03 31.58 46.44
C ALA A 809 2.54 31.60 46.83
N ILE A 810 1.68 32.17 46.00
CA ILE A 810 0.22 32.18 46.25
C ILE A 810 -0.36 30.75 46.20
N SER A 811 0.14 29.89 45.30
CA SER A 811 -0.32 28.51 45.19
C SER A 811 0.17 27.63 46.35
N GLU A 812 1.36 27.89 46.92
CA GLU A 812 1.88 27.20 48.10
C GLU A 812 1.05 27.53 49.36
N ASP A 813 0.66 28.80 49.54
CA ASP A 813 -0.26 29.18 50.64
C ASP A 813 -1.68 28.61 50.48
N LEU A 814 -2.10 28.33 49.25
CA LEU A 814 -3.38 27.68 48.92
C LEU A 814 -3.36 26.14 49.03
N LEU A 815 -2.23 25.52 49.38
CA LEU A 815 -2.19 24.07 49.60
C LEU A 815 -3.01 23.67 50.84
N PRO A 816 -3.80 22.57 50.77
CA PRO A 816 -4.54 22.08 51.93
C PRO A 816 -3.60 21.69 53.09
N ARG A 817 -3.55 22.53 54.12
CA ARG A 817 -2.90 22.21 55.40
C ARG A 817 -3.75 21.13 56.09
N GLY A 818 -3.34 19.87 55.89
CA GLY A 818 -4.20 18.69 56.07
C GLY A 818 -4.86 18.58 57.44
N LEU A 819 -6.19 18.44 57.43
CA LEU A 819 -7.00 18.15 58.61
C LEU A 819 -7.19 16.64 58.79
N ASP A 820 -6.72 16.12 59.92
CA ASP A 820 -7.14 14.87 60.58
C ASP A 820 -7.30 13.60 59.72
N ILE A 821 -6.23 13.20 59.05
CA ILE A 821 -5.83 11.79 59.07
C ILE A 821 -4.42 11.73 59.67
N LYS A 822 -4.28 11.06 60.83
CA LYS A 822 -2.95 10.88 61.44
C LYS A 822 -2.10 9.99 60.55
N GLN A 823 -0.89 10.46 60.24
CA GLN A 823 0.03 9.77 59.33
C GLN A 823 0.34 8.32 59.79
N GLU A 824 0.29 8.06 61.10
CA GLU A 824 0.51 6.75 61.73
C GLU A 824 -0.58 5.71 61.40
N GLU A 825 -1.82 6.13 61.09
CA GLU A 825 -2.97 5.23 60.87
C GLU A 825 -3.10 4.78 59.40
N LEU A 826 -2.46 5.49 58.46
CA LEU A 826 -2.54 5.21 57.01
C LEU A 826 -1.98 3.83 56.63
N GLY A 827 -0.99 3.30 57.37
CA GLY A 827 -0.40 2.00 57.08
C GLY A 827 -1.33 0.82 57.33
N ASP A 828 -2.05 0.82 58.46
CA ASP A 828 -3.05 -0.23 58.75
C ASP A 828 -4.23 -0.17 57.78
N LEU A 829 -4.52 1.01 57.22
CA LEU A 829 -5.63 1.22 56.30
C LEU A 829 -5.39 0.56 54.93
N VAL A 830 -4.14 0.41 54.47
CA VAL A 830 -3.83 -0.30 53.21
C VAL A 830 -4.18 -1.79 53.31
N ASP A 831 -3.60 -2.49 54.28
CA ASP A 831 -3.85 -3.93 54.47
C ASP A 831 -5.32 -4.23 54.75
N LYS A 832 -5.97 -3.37 55.55
CA LYS A 832 -7.41 -3.45 55.83
C LYS A 832 -8.26 -3.27 54.59
N GLU A 833 -7.92 -2.32 53.72
CA GLU A 833 -8.69 -2.09 52.49
C GLU A 833 -8.46 -3.20 51.46
N MET A 834 -7.22 -3.65 51.25
CA MET A 834 -6.91 -4.77 50.35
C MET A 834 -7.62 -6.06 50.81
N ALA A 835 -7.71 -6.29 52.12
CA ALA A 835 -8.50 -7.38 52.69
C ALA A 835 -10.01 -7.20 52.48
N ALA A 836 -10.54 -5.98 52.64
CA ALA A 836 -11.94 -5.67 52.38
C ALA A 836 -12.31 -5.85 50.89
N THR A 837 -11.45 -5.41 49.97
CA THR A 837 -11.60 -5.63 48.52
C THR A 837 -11.60 -7.13 48.19
N SER A 838 -10.69 -7.92 48.78
CA SER A 838 -10.65 -9.38 48.58
C SER A 838 -11.93 -10.05 49.09
N ALA A 839 -12.39 -9.70 50.29
CA ALA A 839 -13.63 -10.21 50.88
C ALA A 839 -14.87 -9.82 50.06
N ALA A 840 -14.89 -8.62 49.46
CA ALA A 840 -15.97 -8.20 48.55
C ALA A 840 -16.00 -9.03 47.26
N ILE A 841 -14.84 -9.37 46.68
CA ILE A 841 -14.72 -10.24 45.50
C ILE A 841 -15.14 -11.69 45.83
N GLU A 842 -14.80 -12.19 47.01
CA GLU A 842 -15.20 -13.52 47.47
C GLU A 842 -16.71 -13.60 47.74
N ALA A 843 -17.30 -12.59 48.38
CA ALA A 843 -18.75 -12.48 48.56
C ALA A 843 -19.49 -12.32 47.22
N ALA A 844 -18.94 -11.54 46.29
CA ALA A 844 -19.44 -11.43 44.91
C ALA A 844 -19.44 -12.78 44.19
N THR A 845 -18.33 -13.53 44.28
CA THR A 845 -18.18 -14.87 43.67
C THR A 845 -19.21 -15.86 44.25
N ALA A 846 -19.32 -15.95 45.58
CA ALA A 846 -20.27 -16.84 46.24
C ALA A 846 -21.74 -16.51 45.88
N ARG A 847 -22.07 -15.22 45.69
CA ARG A 847 -23.40 -14.81 45.22
C ARG A 847 -23.64 -15.16 43.75
N ILE A 848 -22.63 -15.14 42.89
CA ILE A 848 -22.72 -15.66 41.50
C ILE A 848 -22.99 -17.17 41.50
N GLU A 849 -22.32 -17.94 42.37
CA GLU A 849 -22.57 -19.38 42.52
C GLU A 849 -23.98 -19.68 43.05
N GLU A 850 -24.48 -18.86 43.99
CA GLU A 850 -25.87 -18.95 44.47
C GLU A 850 -26.89 -18.66 43.33
N MET A 851 -26.62 -17.65 42.49
CA MET A 851 -27.44 -17.34 41.31
C MET A 851 -27.41 -18.46 40.27
N LEU A 852 -26.25 -19.09 40.02
CA LEU A 852 -26.13 -20.26 39.14
C LEU A 852 -26.97 -21.43 39.67
N SER A 853 -26.92 -21.70 40.97
CA SER A 853 -27.72 -22.74 41.62
C SER A 853 -29.23 -22.46 41.54
N LYS A 854 -29.64 -21.21 41.77
CA LYS A 854 -31.04 -20.76 41.64
C LYS A 854 -31.54 -20.87 40.19
N SER A 855 -30.76 -20.42 39.21
CA SER A 855 -31.08 -20.53 37.78
C SER A 855 -31.28 -21.99 37.38
N ARG A 856 -30.34 -22.88 37.72
CA ARG A 856 -30.45 -24.34 37.48
C ARG A 856 -31.68 -25.01 38.10
N ALA A 857 -32.28 -24.43 39.14
CA ALA A 857 -33.45 -24.95 39.81
C ALA A 857 -34.78 -24.31 39.36
N GLY A 858 -34.75 -23.13 38.74
CA GLY A 858 -35.94 -22.33 38.41
C GLY A 858 -36.11 -21.95 36.94
N ASP A 859 -35.04 -21.91 36.16
CA ASP A 859 -35.06 -21.62 34.72
C ASP A 859 -34.97 -22.89 33.87
N THR A 860 -35.55 -22.85 32.66
CA THR A 860 -35.55 -23.98 31.71
C THR A 860 -35.37 -23.53 30.27
N GLY A 861 -34.72 -24.34 29.44
CA GLY A 861 -34.52 -24.06 28.02
C GLY A 861 -33.54 -22.90 27.78
N VAL A 862 -33.78 -22.12 26.71
CA VAL A 862 -32.87 -21.05 26.25
C VAL A 862 -32.53 -20.05 27.37
N LYS A 863 -33.48 -19.71 28.26
CA LYS A 863 -33.22 -18.82 29.40
C LYS A 863 -32.16 -19.36 30.35
N LEU A 864 -32.17 -20.67 30.62
CA LEU A 864 -31.15 -21.32 31.45
C LEU A 864 -29.78 -21.29 30.75
N GLU A 865 -29.72 -21.64 29.47
CA GLU A 865 -28.47 -21.63 28.69
C GLU A 865 -27.82 -20.23 28.60
N VAL A 866 -28.64 -19.17 28.54
CA VAL A 866 -28.18 -17.78 28.58
C VAL A 866 -27.71 -17.40 29.99
N ASN A 867 -28.51 -17.71 31.02
CA ASN A 867 -28.17 -17.37 32.40
C ASN A 867 -26.91 -18.09 32.89
N GLU A 868 -26.71 -19.37 32.57
CA GLU A 868 -25.47 -20.10 32.88
C GLU A 868 -24.25 -19.48 32.18
N ARG A 869 -24.38 -19.06 30.91
CA ARG A 869 -23.28 -18.48 30.12
C ARG A 869 -22.86 -17.12 30.67
N ILE A 870 -23.82 -16.25 30.96
CA ILE A 870 -23.57 -14.92 31.53
C ILE A 870 -22.93 -15.07 32.92
N LEU A 871 -23.56 -15.80 33.84
CA LEU A 871 -23.02 -15.98 35.19
C LEU A 871 -21.67 -16.71 35.21
N GLY A 872 -21.46 -17.68 34.32
CA GLY A 872 -20.16 -18.33 34.12
C GLY A 872 -19.06 -17.32 33.72
N SER A 873 -19.33 -16.46 32.74
CA SER A 873 -18.39 -15.40 32.35
C SER A 873 -18.12 -14.38 33.49
N CYS A 874 -19.14 -14.02 34.28
CA CYS A 874 -18.96 -13.17 35.46
C CYS A 874 -18.12 -13.86 36.55
N THR A 875 -18.21 -15.20 36.67
CA THR A 875 -17.38 -16.00 37.59
C THR A 875 -15.91 -15.94 37.16
N SER A 876 -15.62 -16.16 35.88
CA SER A 876 -14.26 -16.03 35.31
C SER A 876 -13.67 -14.64 35.54
N LEU A 877 -14.49 -13.59 35.40
CA LEU A 877 -14.08 -12.21 35.67
C LEU A 877 -13.74 -11.99 37.15
N MET A 878 -14.58 -12.45 38.09
CA MET A 878 -14.28 -12.35 39.52
C MET A 878 -12.99 -13.09 39.90
N GLN A 879 -12.77 -14.30 39.37
CA GLN A 879 -11.54 -15.07 39.60
C GLN A 879 -10.30 -14.34 39.09
N ALA A 880 -10.36 -13.76 37.88
CA ALA A 880 -9.26 -12.96 37.33
C ALA A 880 -8.95 -11.72 38.19
N ILE A 881 -9.99 -11.08 38.76
CA ILE A 881 -9.85 -9.92 39.63
C ILE A 881 -9.30 -10.30 41.02
N GLN A 882 -9.70 -11.45 41.58
CA GLN A 882 -9.13 -11.97 42.83
C GLN A 882 -7.61 -12.20 42.66
N ILE A 883 -7.19 -12.81 41.55
CA ILE A 883 -5.76 -13.01 41.22
C ILE A 883 -5.04 -11.65 41.07
N LEU A 884 -5.67 -10.64 40.47
CA LEU A 884 -5.12 -9.29 40.34
C LEU A 884 -4.92 -8.59 41.68
N VAL A 885 -5.89 -8.67 42.60
CA VAL A 885 -5.79 -8.06 43.93
C VAL A 885 -4.72 -8.77 44.78
N LEU A 886 -4.63 -10.10 44.70
CA LEU A 886 -3.56 -10.87 45.35
C LEU A 886 -2.17 -10.50 44.80
N ALA A 887 -2.01 -10.40 43.47
CA ALA A 887 -0.76 -9.97 42.84
C ALA A 887 -0.40 -8.51 43.18
N SER A 888 -1.40 -7.63 43.30
CA SER A 888 -1.18 -6.25 43.77
C SER A 888 -0.70 -6.22 45.22
N LYS A 889 -1.30 -7.03 46.10
CA LYS A 889 -0.87 -7.14 47.50
C LYS A 889 0.56 -7.69 47.64
N GLU A 890 0.92 -8.69 46.86
CA GLU A 890 2.27 -9.26 46.90
C GLU A 890 3.32 -8.29 46.33
N LEU A 891 3.01 -7.56 45.25
CA LEU A 891 3.86 -6.47 44.76
C LEU A 891 4.02 -5.35 45.80
N GLN A 892 2.94 -4.97 46.51
CA GLN A 892 3.03 -4.00 47.61
C GLN A 892 3.97 -4.49 48.73
N ARG A 893 3.93 -5.78 49.06
CA ARG A 893 4.84 -6.40 50.03
C ARG A 893 6.30 -6.28 49.60
N GLU A 894 6.61 -6.60 48.34
CA GLU A 894 7.95 -6.43 47.75
C GLU A 894 8.43 -4.97 47.79
N ILE A 895 7.57 -4.01 47.41
CA ILE A 895 7.85 -2.57 47.44
C ILE A 895 8.17 -2.09 48.86
N VAL A 896 7.42 -2.57 49.86
CA VAL A 896 7.64 -2.22 51.27
C VAL A 896 8.93 -2.89 51.79
N GLU A 897 9.14 -4.18 51.52
CA GLU A 897 10.31 -4.92 52.00
C GLU A 897 11.63 -4.36 51.41
N SER A 898 11.64 -3.97 50.14
CA SER A 898 12.78 -3.33 49.48
C SER A 898 12.94 -1.84 49.84
N GLY A 899 11.84 -1.08 49.92
CA GLY A 899 11.86 0.38 50.04
C GLY A 899 11.94 0.94 51.47
N ARG A 900 11.65 0.15 52.52
CA ARG A 900 11.56 0.67 53.90
C ARG A 900 12.91 0.83 54.63
N GLY A 901 13.95 0.11 54.23
CA GLY A 901 15.20 0.04 54.99
C GLY A 901 14.96 -0.45 56.42
N THR A 902 15.33 0.36 57.41
CA THR A 902 15.08 0.07 58.84
C THR A 902 13.68 0.45 59.34
N ALA A 903 12.88 1.19 58.55
CA ALA A 903 11.55 1.63 58.96
C ALA A 903 10.53 0.49 59.01
N SER A 904 9.47 0.65 59.80
CA SER A 904 8.31 -0.24 59.75
C SER A 904 7.48 -0.06 58.47
N PRO A 905 6.70 -1.07 58.05
CA PRO A 905 5.73 -0.94 56.96
C PRO A 905 4.77 0.25 57.13
N LYS A 906 4.31 0.51 58.36
CA LYS A 906 3.39 1.62 58.66
C LYS A 906 4.02 2.97 58.38
N GLU A 907 5.27 3.17 58.84
CA GLU A 907 6.03 4.38 58.53
C GLU A 907 6.31 4.55 57.04
N PHE A 908 6.54 3.45 56.30
CA PHE A 908 6.75 3.54 54.85
C PHE A 908 5.51 4.07 54.13
N TYR A 909 4.33 3.56 54.46
CA TYR A 909 3.06 4.08 53.93
C TYR A 909 2.75 5.50 54.42
N ALA A 910 3.09 5.85 55.67
CA ALA A 910 2.97 7.21 56.21
C ALA A 910 3.84 8.22 55.44
N LYS A 911 5.11 7.87 55.19
CA LYS A 911 6.10 8.67 54.44
C LYS A 911 5.72 8.84 52.96
N ASN A 912 4.87 7.96 52.43
CA ASN A 912 4.38 7.99 51.04
C ASN A 912 2.87 8.31 50.96
N SER A 913 2.29 9.03 51.93
CA SER A 913 0.83 9.22 52.12
C SER A 913 0.00 9.41 50.85
N ARG A 914 0.37 10.32 49.94
CA ARG A 914 -0.39 10.60 48.70
C ARG A 914 -0.48 9.40 47.75
N TRP A 915 0.56 8.54 47.73
CA TRP A 915 0.55 7.28 46.98
C TRP A 915 -0.30 6.22 47.70
N THR A 916 -0.17 6.14 49.03
CA THR A 916 -0.96 5.29 49.91
C THR A 916 -2.46 5.57 49.77
N GLU A 917 -2.87 6.84 49.75
CA GLU A 917 -4.25 7.28 49.53
C GLU A 917 -4.78 6.88 48.15
N GLY A 918 -3.99 7.09 47.08
CA GLY A 918 -4.37 6.68 45.72
C GLY A 918 -4.53 5.15 45.58
N LEU A 919 -3.67 4.39 46.26
CA LEU A 919 -3.70 2.93 46.32
C LEU A 919 -4.95 2.41 47.07
N ILE A 920 -5.27 2.98 48.22
CA ILE A 920 -6.50 2.71 49.00
C ILE A 920 -7.76 3.07 48.18
N SER A 921 -7.74 4.21 47.48
CA SER A 921 -8.86 4.67 46.65
C SER A 921 -9.13 3.72 45.47
N ALA A 922 -8.07 3.24 44.81
CA ALA A 922 -8.20 2.28 43.72
C ALA A 922 -8.71 0.91 44.20
N ALA A 923 -8.26 0.43 45.37
CA ALA A 923 -8.77 -0.81 45.97
C ALA A 923 -10.26 -0.72 46.32
N LYS A 924 -10.72 0.42 46.88
CA LYS A 924 -12.14 0.71 47.13
C LYS A 924 -12.98 0.64 45.85
N ALA A 925 -12.49 1.25 44.77
CA ALA A 925 -13.18 1.25 43.48
C ALA A 925 -13.36 -0.18 42.92
N VAL A 926 -12.35 -1.05 43.05
CA VAL A 926 -12.45 -2.46 42.63
C VAL A 926 -13.48 -3.23 43.48
N GLY A 927 -13.50 -3.05 44.81
CA GLY A 927 -14.46 -3.72 45.69
C GLY A 927 -15.91 -3.27 45.46
N TRP A 928 -16.12 -1.97 45.20
CA TRP A 928 -17.41 -1.43 44.79
C TRP A 928 -17.84 -1.97 43.43
N GLY A 929 -16.95 -1.96 42.43
CA GLY A 929 -17.22 -2.50 41.10
C GLY A 929 -17.60 -3.98 41.14
N ALA A 930 -16.98 -4.78 42.01
CA ALA A 930 -17.34 -6.19 42.19
C ALA A 930 -18.77 -6.39 42.70
N THR A 931 -19.19 -5.56 43.66
CA THR A 931 -20.56 -5.57 44.19
C THR A 931 -21.57 -5.17 43.12
N VAL A 932 -21.31 -4.05 42.42
CA VAL A 932 -22.19 -3.49 41.39
C VAL A 932 -22.33 -4.42 40.18
N LEU A 933 -21.26 -5.11 39.76
CA LEU A 933 -21.36 -6.12 38.69
C LEU A 933 -22.32 -7.26 39.07
N VAL A 934 -22.25 -7.73 40.31
CA VAL A 934 -23.10 -8.83 40.79
C VAL A 934 -24.55 -8.40 40.94
N ASP A 935 -24.82 -7.19 41.42
CA ASP A 935 -26.19 -6.64 41.43
C ASP A 935 -26.76 -6.48 40.01
N ALA A 936 -25.95 -6.03 39.04
CA ALA A 936 -26.36 -5.96 37.64
C ALA A 936 -26.64 -7.35 37.04
N ALA A 937 -25.79 -8.35 37.34
CA ALA A 937 -25.97 -9.72 36.88
C ALA A 937 -27.23 -10.37 37.49
N ASP A 938 -27.49 -10.16 38.78
CA ASP A 938 -28.69 -10.62 39.49
C ASP A 938 -29.97 -10.04 38.85
N MET A 939 -29.97 -8.74 38.58
CA MET A 939 -31.09 -8.08 37.91
C MET A 939 -31.31 -8.59 36.49
N VAL A 940 -30.25 -8.86 35.70
CA VAL A 940 -30.38 -9.44 34.35
C VAL A 940 -30.93 -10.88 34.40
N VAL A 941 -30.42 -11.74 35.27
CA VAL A 941 -30.85 -13.15 35.43
C VAL A 941 -32.32 -13.26 35.87
N GLN A 942 -32.76 -12.34 36.72
CA GLN A 942 -34.15 -12.17 37.15
C GLN A 942 -35.06 -11.57 36.06
N GLY A 943 -34.53 -11.12 34.91
CA GLY A 943 -35.30 -10.44 33.85
C GLY A 943 -35.78 -9.04 34.22
N ARG A 944 -35.11 -8.36 35.16
CA ARG A 944 -35.48 -7.03 35.70
C ARG A 944 -34.48 -5.91 35.39
N GLY A 945 -33.24 -6.25 35.02
CA GLY A 945 -32.17 -5.33 34.62
C GLY A 945 -31.86 -5.41 33.13
N LYS A 946 -31.12 -4.43 32.60
CA LYS A 946 -30.77 -4.38 31.17
C LYS A 946 -29.42 -5.05 30.90
N PHE A 947 -29.31 -5.72 29.76
CA PHE A 947 -28.04 -6.27 29.26
C PHE A 947 -26.97 -5.17 29.08
N GLU A 948 -27.39 -3.94 28.73
CA GLU A 948 -26.53 -2.77 28.63
C GLU A 948 -25.92 -2.35 29.97
N GLU A 949 -26.66 -2.47 31.08
CA GLU A 949 -26.19 -2.10 32.42
C GLU A 949 -25.06 -3.06 32.86
N LEU A 950 -25.27 -4.37 32.67
CA LEU A 950 -24.23 -5.38 32.93
C LEU A 950 -22.97 -5.18 32.08
N MET A 951 -23.11 -4.81 30.79
CA MET A 951 -21.97 -4.47 29.93
C MET A 951 -21.21 -3.20 30.35
N VAL A 952 -21.90 -2.23 30.97
CA VAL A 952 -21.25 -1.03 31.52
C VAL A 952 -20.49 -1.40 32.78
N CYS A 953 -21.12 -2.06 33.74
CA CYS A 953 -20.50 -2.43 35.01
C CYS A 953 -19.26 -3.35 34.81
N SER A 954 -19.27 -4.23 33.80
CA SER A 954 -18.10 -5.06 33.46
C SER A 954 -16.92 -4.24 32.94
N ARG A 955 -17.16 -3.12 32.26
CA ARG A 955 -16.11 -2.20 31.80
C ARG A 955 -15.63 -1.25 32.89
N GLU A 956 -16.52 -0.82 33.78
CA GLU A 956 -16.20 0.03 34.92
C GLU A 956 -15.27 -0.68 35.91
N ILE A 957 -15.59 -1.93 36.29
CA ILE A 957 -14.71 -2.72 37.18
C ILE A 957 -13.34 -2.99 36.54
N ALA A 958 -13.29 -3.25 35.23
CA ALA A 958 -12.01 -3.38 34.50
C ALA A 958 -11.20 -2.07 34.57
N ALA A 959 -11.83 -0.91 34.39
CA ALA A 959 -11.17 0.39 34.55
C ALA A 959 -10.67 0.63 35.99
N SER A 960 -11.44 0.23 37.02
CA SER A 960 -10.98 0.28 38.42
C SER A 960 -9.77 -0.61 38.67
N THR A 961 -9.72 -1.83 38.09
CA THR A 961 -8.51 -2.67 38.21
C THR A 961 -7.31 -2.09 37.47
N ALA A 962 -7.51 -1.41 36.33
CA ALA A 962 -6.44 -0.70 35.64
C ALA A 962 -5.90 0.48 36.49
N GLN A 963 -6.76 1.19 37.23
CA GLN A 963 -6.34 2.20 38.21
C GLN A 963 -5.53 1.56 39.36
N LEU A 964 -5.94 0.40 39.88
CA LEU A 964 -5.21 -0.31 40.94
C LEU A 964 -3.82 -0.79 40.46
N VAL A 965 -3.72 -1.30 39.22
CA VAL A 965 -2.44 -1.66 38.59
C VAL A 965 -1.56 -0.42 38.41
N ALA A 966 -2.14 0.70 37.95
CA ALA A 966 -1.42 1.96 37.79
C ALA A 966 -0.88 2.50 39.13
N ALA A 967 -1.67 2.47 40.19
CA ALA A 967 -1.26 2.86 41.55
C ALA A 967 -0.16 1.94 42.11
N SER A 968 -0.32 0.62 41.97
CA SER A 968 0.67 -0.38 42.42
C SER A 968 2.03 -0.19 41.73
N LYS A 969 2.02 0.13 40.43
CA LYS A 969 3.21 0.33 39.59
C LYS A 969 4.12 1.49 40.03
N VAL A 970 3.59 2.55 40.65
CA VAL A 970 4.33 3.83 40.87
C VAL A 970 5.64 3.66 41.64
N LYS A 971 5.73 2.65 42.51
CA LYS A 971 6.88 2.39 43.39
C LYS A 971 7.56 1.04 43.13
N ALA A 972 7.15 0.31 42.08
CA ALA A 972 7.69 -0.99 41.72
C ALA A 972 9.02 -0.90 40.95
N ASP A 973 9.91 -1.87 41.12
CA ASP A 973 11.00 -2.09 40.16
C ASP A 973 10.40 -2.54 38.81
N LYS A 974 10.95 -2.03 37.71
CA LYS A 974 10.62 -2.42 36.34
C LYS A 974 10.89 -3.91 36.07
N ASN A 975 11.85 -4.49 36.79
CA ASN A 975 12.29 -5.88 36.66
C ASN A 975 11.62 -6.81 37.70
N SER A 976 10.67 -6.33 38.49
CA SER A 976 9.97 -7.13 39.52
C SER A 976 9.17 -8.30 38.90
N PRO A 977 9.32 -9.53 39.41
CA PRO A 977 8.51 -10.67 38.97
C PRO A 977 7.04 -10.50 39.39
N ASN A 978 6.77 -9.89 40.55
CA ASN A 978 5.41 -9.60 41.01
C ASN A 978 4.74 -8.52 40.15
N LEU A 979 5.51 -7.54 39.62
CA LEU A 979 4.99 -6.60 38.63
C LEU A 979 4.62 -7.31 37.32
N ALA A 980 5.43 -8.26 36.84
CA ALA A 980 5.10 -9.07 35.67
C ALA A 980 3.83 -9.90 35.89
N GLN A 981 3.67 -10.53 37.06
CA GLN A 981 2.47 -11.29 37.43
C GLN A 981 1.22 -10.39 37.53
N LEU A 982 1.35 -9.18 38.11
CA LEU A 982 0.25 -8.21 38.17
C LEU A 982 -0.18 -7.74 36.77
N LEU A 983 0.77 -7.52 35.86
CA LEU A 983 0.49 -7.18 34.46
C LEU A 983 -0.16 -8.35 33.70
N GLN A 984 0.19 -9.60 34.00
CA GLN A 984 -0.48 -10.77 33.46
C GLN A 984 -1.92 -10.90 33.97
N ALA A 985 -2.15 -10.69 35.28
CA ALA A 985 -3.50 -10.68 35.85
C ALA A 985 -4.36 -9.55 35.24
N SER A 986 -3.79 -8.37 35.02
CA SER A 986 -4.46 -7.26 34.32
C SER A 986 -4.93 -7.63 32.90
N ARG A 987 -4.14 -8.42 32.15
CA ARG A 987 -4.55 -8.94 30.84
C ARG A 987 -5.70 -9.96 30.97
N ALA A 988 -5.65 -10.84 31.96
CA ALA A 988 -6.72 -11.81 32.21
C ALA A 988 -8.06 -11.14 32.55
N VAL A 989 -8.05 -10.08 33.38
CA VAL A 989 -9.26 -9.29 33.69
C VAL A 989 -9.84 -8.63 32.44
N ASN A 990 -9.01 -8.06 31.57
CA ASN A 990 -9.47 -7.48 30.30
C ASN A 990 -10.07 -8.55 29.36
N GLN A 991 -9.48 -9.75 29.29
CA GLN A 991 -10.04 -10.85 28.51
C GLN A 991 -11.40 -11.32 29.06
N ALA A 992 -11.47 -11.62 30.36
CA ALA A 992 -12.73 -12.05 30.99
C ALA A 992 -13.83 -10.98 30.90
N THR A 993 -13.47 -9.69 30.90
CA THR A 993 -14.39 -8.58 30.64
C THR A 993 -14.96 -8.64 29.22
N ALA A 994 -14.14 -8.94 28.21
CA ALA A 994 -14.61 -9.13 26.84
C ALA A 994 -15.51 -10.37 26.70
N GLU A 995 -15.21 -11.45 27.44
CA GLU A 995 -16.04 -12.65 27.50
C GLU A 995 -17.41 -12.41 28.16
N VAL A 996 -17.47 -11.58 29.21
CA VAL A 996 -18.73 -11.10 29.82
C VAL A 996 -19.54 -10.29 28.81
N VAL A 997 -18.93 -9.31 28.14
CA VAL A 997 -19.62 -8.49 27.11
C VAL A 997 -20.13 -9.36 25.97
N ALA A 998 -19.32 -10.30 25.46
CA ALA A 998 -19.73 -11.21 24.38
C ALA A 998 -20.88 -12.14 24.80
N SER A 999 -20.81 -12.70 26.02
CA SER A 999 -21.88 -13.55 26.57
C SER A 999 -23.18 -12.77 26.78
N THR A 1000 -23.08 -11.51 27.21
CA THR A 1000 -24.20 -10.60 27.45
C THR A 1000 -24.89 -10.19 26.13
N ILE A 1001 -24.11 -9.87 25.08
CA ILE A 1001 -24.65 -9.60 23.73
C ILE A 1001 -25.30 -10.85 23.12
N SER A 1002 -24.64 -12.01 23.22
CA SER A 1002 -25.18 -13.28 22.74
C SER A 1002 -26.46 -13.69 23.46
N GLY A 1003 -26.52 -13.46 24.77
CA GLY A 1003 -27.70 -13.72 25.59
C GLY A 1003 -28.88 -12.83 25.22
N LYS A 1004 -28.63 -11.53 25.01
CA LYS A 1004 -29.64 -10.57 24.56
C LYS A 1004 -30.32 -11.02 23.26
N SER A 1005 -29.54 -11.32 22.21
CA SER A 1005 -30.08 -11.77 20.92
C SER A 1005 -30.94 -13.03 21.08
N GLN A 1006 -30.46 -14.02 21.83
CA GLN A 1006 -31.17 -15.30 21.99
C GLN A 1006 -32.51 -15.17 22.74
N ILE A 1007 -32.67 -14.13 23.56
CA ILE A 1007 -33.93 -13.81 24.24
C ILE A 1007 -34.82 -12.96 23.32
N GLU A 1008 -34.29 -11.92 22.67
CA GLU A 1008 -35.04 -11.08 21.72
C GLU A 1008 -35.59 -11.90 20.52
N ASP A 1009 -34.84 -12.88 20.02
CA ASP A 1009 -35.28 -13.82 18.99
C ASP A 1009 -36.41 -14.75 19.49
N THR A 1010 -36.45 -15.06 20.80
CA THR A 1010 -37.43 -15.98 21.41
C THR A 1010 -38.75 -15.28 21.74
N ASP A 1011 -38.72 -14.02 22.20
CA ASP A 1011 -39.92 -13.22 22.48
C ASP A 1011 -40.65 -12.74 21.22
N SER A 1012 -40.12 -13.03 20.03
CA SER A 1012 -40.65 -12.64 18.71
C SER A 1012 -42.02 -13.26 18.33
N MET A 1013 -42.61 -14.10 19.19
CA MET A 1013 -43.87 -14.82 18.93
C MET A 1013 -45.02 -14.54 19.91
N ASP A 1014 -45.05 -13.39 20.59
CA ASP A 1014 -46.25 -13.00 21.36
C ASP A 1014 -47.41 -12.53 20.45
N PHE A 1015 -48.21 -13.50 20.01
CA PHE A 1015 -49.44 -13.27 19.26
C PHE A 1015 -50.58 -12.63 20.07
N SER A 1016 -50.46 -12.44 21.39
CA SER A 1016 -51.54 -11.91 22.23
C SER A 1016 -51.97 -10.47 21.87
N SER A 1017 -51.07 -9.71 21.24
CA SER A 1017 -51.29 -8.33 20.82
C SER A 1017 -51.82 -8.18 19.38
N ILE A 1018 -51.81 -9.24 18.58
CA ILE A 1018 -52.14 -9.18 17.14
C ILE A 1018 -53.62 -9.49 16.91
N THR A 1019 -54.38 -8.53 16.38
CA THR A 1019 -55.79 -8.76 16.03
C THR A 1019 -55.93 -9.64 14.78
N LEU A 1020 -57.04 -10.40 14.70
CA LEU A 1020 -57.36 -11.29 13.57
C LEU A 1020 -57.27 -10.61 12.19
N THR A 1021 -57.52 -9.30 12.13
CA THR A 1021 -57.41 -8.47 10.92
C THR A 1021 -55.96 -8.29 10.46
N GLN A 1022 -55.00 -8.19 11.38
CA GLN A 1022 -53.57 -8.07 11.07
C GLN A 1022 -53.00 -9.41 10.59
N ILE A 1023 -53.41 -10.53 11.21
CA ILE A 1023 -53.07 -11.89 10.75
C ILE A 1023 -53.52 -12.09 9.30
N LYS A 1024 -54.80 -11.80 9.00
CA LYS A 1024 -55.33 -11.92 7.63
C LYS A 1024 -54.66 -10.98 6.63
N ARG A 1025 -54.14 -9.83 7.07
CA ARG A 1025 -53.40 -8.92 6.21
C ARG A 1025 -52.05 -9.52 5.83
N GLN A 1026 -51.25 -9.97 6.80
CA GLN A 1026 -49.99 -10.68 6.53
C GLN A 1026 -50.20 -11.99 5.75
N GLU A 1027 -51.33 -12.67 5.94
CA GLU A 1027 -51.71 -13.85 5.17
C GLU A 1027 -51.97 -13.52 3.68
N MET A 1028 -52.67 -12.43 3.37
CA MET A 1028 -52.83 -11.97 1.98
C MET A 1028 -51.52 -11.43 1.39
N ASP A 1029 -50.78 -10.62 2.14
CA ASP A 1029 -49.48 -10.08 1.72
C ASP A 1029 -48.44 -11.19 1.45
N SER A 1030 -48.67 -12.42 1.97
CA SER A 1030 -47.87 -13.62 1.73
C SER A 1030 -48.33 -14.49 0.53
N GLN A 1031 -49.47 -14.19 -0.11
CA GLN A 1031 -50.14 -15.12 -1.04
C GLN A 1031 -50.06 -14.78 -2.53
N GLU A 1032 -49.61 -13.59 -2.94
CA GLU A 1032 -49.36 -13.27 -4.35
C GLU A 1032 -47.87 -13.10 -4.70
N PRO A 1033 -47.33 -13.69 -5.79
CA PRO A 1033 -47.86 -14.81 -6.58
C PRO A 1033 -46.80 -15.92 -6.83
N LYS A 1034 -46.87 -17.04 -6.09
CA LYS A 1034 -46.05 -18.25 -6.37
C LYS A 1034 -46.53 -19.07 -7.59
N HIS A 1035 -47.39 -18.51 -8.44
CA HIS A 1035 -48.30 -19.27 -9.29
C HIS A 1035 -47.80 -19.56 -10.74
N HIS A 1036 -46.48 -19.62 -10.97
CA HIS A 1036 -45.92 -19.84 -12.32
C HIS A 1036 -44.72 -20.81 -12.41
N HIS A 1037 -44.40 -21.60 -11.38
CA HIS A 1037 -43.28 -22.57 -11.45
C HIS A 1037 -43.58 -24.01 -10.98
N LEU A 1038 -44.85 -24.46 -11.10
CA LEU A 1038 -45.28 -25.79 -10.61
C LEU A 1038 -46.01 -26.63 -11.66
N HIS A 1039 -45.54 -26.62 -12.91
CA HIS A 1039 -46.06 -27.52 -13.96
C HIS A 1039 -45.05 -28.19 -14.91
N CYS A 1040 -43.86 -28.57 -14.44
CA CYS A 1040 -43.07 -29.61 -15.13
C CYS A 1040 -42.09 -30.41 -14.23
N LYS A 1041 -42.59 -31.15 -13.22
CA LYS A 1041 -41.75 -32.14 -12.47
C LYS A 1041 -42.50 -33.29 -11.77
N LYS A 1042 -43.28 -34.06 -12.54
CA LYS A 1042 -43.61 -35.48 -12.29
C LYS A 1042 -43.38 -36.21 -13.62
N ARG A 1043 -42.76 -37.40 -13.69
CA ARG A 1043 -42.80 -38.58 -12.79
C ARG A 1043 -41.42 -39.27 -12.63
N LYS A 1044 -41.22 -40.00 -11.53
CA LYS A 1044 -40.34 -41.19 -11.43
C LYS A 1044 -41.20 -42.47 -11.35
N PRO A 1045 -40.62 -43.65 -11.61
CA PRO A 1045 -40.58 -44.69 -10.55
C PRO A 1045 -39.19 -45.38 -10.45
N LYS A 1046 -38.69 -45.69 -9.24
CA LYS A 1046 -38.59 -47.04 -8.58
C LYS A 1046 -37.69 -48.07 -9.32
N ARG A 1047 -36.82 -48.89 -8.67
CA ARG A 1047 -36.41 -49.02 -7.24
C ARG A 1047 -35.12 -49.87 -7.11
N ASN A 1048 -34.33 -49.62 -6.06
CA ASN A 1048 -33.54 -50.57 -5.23
C ASN A 1048 -32.34 -51.41 -5.77
N ARG A 1049 -31.19 -51.21 -5.08
CA ARG A 1049 -30.27 -52.18 -4.42
C ARG A 1049 -29.06 -52.84 -5.14
N VAL A 1050 -27.88 -52.45 -4.62
CA VAL A 1050 -26.79 -53.31 -4.06
C VAL A 1050 -25.65 -53.83 -4.97
N THR A 1051 -24.47 -54.01 -4.33
CA THR A 1051 -23.21 -54.70 -4.72
C THR A 1051 -22.20 -54.06 -5.70
N SER A 1052 -21.07 -53.65 -5.13
CA SER A 1052 -19.64 -53.92 -5.49
C SER A 1052 -19.10 -53.80 -6.94
N MET A 1053 -17.95 -53.10 -6.99
CA MET A 1053 -16.69 -53.33 -7.77
C MET A 1053 -16.36 -54.78 -8.24
N PRO A 1054 -15.35 -55.01 -9.13
CA PRO A 1054 -14.54 -54.07 -9.96
C PRO A 1054 -14.16 -54.55 -11.42
N HIS A 1055 -13.40 -53.71 -12.14
CA HIS A 1055 -12.32 -54.02 -13.13
C HIS A 1055 -12.57 -54.82 -14.44
N MET A 1056 -11.57 -54.70 -15.33
CA MET A 1056 -11.33 -55.42 -16.61
C MET A 1056 -12.29 -55.12 -17.79
N SER A 1057 -11.93 -55.36 -19.06
CA SER A 1057 -10.73 -54.99 -19.87
C SER A 1057 -10.90 -55.51 -21.31
N GLU A 1058 -10.25 -54.85 -22.28
CA GLU A 1058 -9.78 -55.41 -23.56
C GLU A 1058 -10.72 -55.83 -24.74
N PHE A 1059 -10.23 -55.45 -25.94
CA PHE A 1059 -10.21 -56.13 -27.26
C PHE A 1059 -11.41 -56.34 -28.22
N PHE A 1060 -11.16 -55.79 -29.44
CA PHE A 1060 -11.34 -56.32 -30.81
C PHE A 1060 -12.69 -56.42 -31.57
N SER A 1061 -12.63 -55.85 -32.80
CA SER A 1061 -13.04 -56.44 -34.10
C SER A 1061 -14.43 -56.22 -34.74
N VAL A 1062 -14.44 -55.34 -35.76
CA VAL A 1062 -14.69 -55.65 -37.20
C VAL A 1062 -16.11 -56.02 -37.71
N SER A 1063 -16.59 -55.19 -38.65
CA SER A 1063 -17.25 -55.50 -39.97
C SER A 1063 -18.66 -54.94 -40.31
N SER A 1064 -18.74 -54.48 -41.58
CA SER A 1064 -19.86 -54.58 -42.56
C SER A 1064 -21.06 -53.61 -42.63
N PHE A 1065 -21.11 -52.92 -43.78
CA PHE A 1065 -22.23 -52.78 -44.75
C PHE A 1065 -23.60 -52.15 -44.36
N ALA A 1066 -23.81 -50.89 -44.78
CA ALA A 1066 -24.97 -50.36 -45.52
C ALA A 1066 -24.57 -48.96 -46.04
N GLN A 1067 -24.62 -48.52 -47.31
CA GLN A 1067 -25.46 -48.75 -48.50
C GLN A 1067 -26.62 -47.74 -48.68
N THR A 1068 -26.34 -46.72 -49.52
CA THR A 1068 -27.24 -45.87 -50.35
C THR A 1068 -28.47 -45.18 -49.74
N CYS A 1069 -28.54 -43.85 -49.92
CA CYS A 1069 -29.64 -43.24 -50.68
C CYS A 1069 -29.19 -41.87 -51.25
N GLU A 1070 -29.58 -41.52 -52.49
CA GLU A 1070 -29.17 -40.28 -53.19
C GLU A 1070 -30.22 -39.15 -53.12
N HIS A 1071 -29.78 -37.93 -53.45
CA HIS A 1071 -30.65 -36.83 -53.86
C HIS A 1071 -31.31 -37.08 -55.22
N GLN A 1072 -32.46 -36.45 -55.47
CA GLN A 1072 -32.85 -36.04 -56.84
C GLN A 1072 -33.60 -34.70 -56.83
N ARG A 1073 -33.46 -33.94 -57.93
CA ARG A 1073 -34.10 -32.65 -58.22
C ARG A 1073 -34.78 -32.70 -59.59
N ALA A 1074 -36.00 -32.17 -59.67
CA ALA A 1074 -36.77 -31.75 -60.85
C ALA A 1074 -38.14 -31.21 -60.37
N ASP A 1075 -38.96 -30.47 -61.12
CA ASP A 1075 -38.78 -29.36 -62.08
C ASP A 1075 -40.20 -28.76 -62.34
N GLY A 1076 -40.44 -27.66 -63.06
CA GLY A 1076 -39.56 -26.74 -63.79
C GLY A 1076 -40.39 -25.82 -64.71
N PHE A 1077 -39.82 -24.69 -65.16
CA PHE A 1077 -40.46 -23.71 -66.08
C PHE A 1077 -41.72 -22.99 -65.48
N GLN A 1078 -42.23 -21.83 -65.93
CA GLN A 1078 -41.91 -20.93 -67.06
C GLN A 1078 -42.38 -19.46 -66.78
N THR A 1079 -41.63 -18.43 -67.26
CA THR A 1079 -42.05 -17.03 -67.60
C THR A 1079 -42.86 -16.15 -66.60
N GLY A 1080 -42.65 -14.81 -66.49
CA GLY A 1080 -41.73 -13.90 -67.18
C GLY A 1080 -41.94 -12.39 -66.83
N THR A 1081 -41.35 -11.49 -67.63
CA THR A 1081 -41.46 -10.00 -67.65
C THR A 1081 -41.00 -9.14 -66.45
N ARG A 1082 -39.82 -8.51 -66.61
CA ARG A 1082 -39.49 -7.04 -66.67
C ARG A 1082 -40.18 -6.02 -65.73
N PRO A 1083 -39.57 -4.83 -65.46
CA PRO A 1083 -38.36 -4.25 -66.07
C PRO A 1083 -37.03 -4.86 -65.62
#